data_AF-A0A3P8Q5N3-F1
#
_entry.id   AF-A0A3P8Q5N3-F1
#
_cell.length_a   1.000
_cell.length_b   1.000
_cell.length_c   1.000
_cell.angle_alpha   90.00
_cell.angle_beta   90.00
_cell.angle_gamma   90.00
#
_symmetry.space_group_name_H-M   'P 1'
#
loop_
_entity.id
_entity.type
_entity.pdbx_description
1 polymer ?
#
loop_
_entity_poly.entity_id
_entity_poly.type
_entity_poly.pdbx_seq_one_letter_code
_entity_poly.pdbx_strand_id
1 'polypeptide(L)'
;MVEGMTDGSFIGWERKSVVILNVTDDPGGARTKRLLKDNEAQVRLLYCSLEEAELIFRAAWAAGQAGPSHMWFAVGPALSGLGLEGLPKALFAIRPQGWRDEPRRRIAKGVSVLTHGAMALRRDQGATSRAQYAGNCQSDGNQTHRVPDRIKYFTNISIGGRDYSFNSDGYLSKPLLDVISYSNGRGWEEVGWWENGHLRLRYHPWSRYGSFLKPLDDSQHLRVVTLEERPFVIVEPADPGTGSCIRDSVPCRMPVNSSLVVDGVRPMKHCCKGFCIDVLKRLAKIVGFTYDLYLVTNGRHGKNIDGEWNGMVGEVVSNRADMAIGSLTINEERSEVVEFSVPFVETGISVMVSRSNGTVSPSAFLEPYSPAVWVMMFVMCLSVVAVTVFIFEFFSPVGYNRSLQSAKKSGGSKFTIGKSVWLLWALVFNNSVPVENPRGTTSKIMVLVWAFFAVIFLASYTANLAAFMIQEEYIDTVSGLSDKKFQQPADQYPPLRFGTVPNGSTEENIRSNYPNMHQYMIRNNQKGVEEAIDNLKTGKLDAFIYDAAVLNYMARKDEGCKVMTIGSGKVFATTGYGIALHKNSRWKRPLDLALLQLVGDDEIDMLERLWLSGICHNDKIEVMSSKLDIDNMAGVFYMLLVAMGLSLLVFAWEHLVYWKLRHCVKRSGGMDFLLALSRVRGKTHSTTIVIKLLIDTLCKITQYCAEVLSHPLMEISAAIYANITDNVVYKSKTVFPEPLSKLFPPFSVKMTPHCFNINFEV
;
A
#
# COMPACT_ATOMS: atom_id res chain seq x y z
N MET A 1 -11.62 -37.37 42.51
CA MET A 1 -11.95 -37.43 41.06
C MET A 1 -11.06 -36.44 40.32
N VAL A 2 -10.43 -36.85 39.22
CA VAL A 2 -9.59 -36.00 38.36
C VAL A 2 -10.21 -36.00 36.97
N GLU A 3 -10.72 -34.86 36.51
CA GLU A 3 -11.18 -34.71 35.13
C GLU A 3 -10.05 -34.15 34.25
N GLY A 4 -9.77 -34.82 33.13
CA GLY A 4 -8.83 -34.37 32.12
C GLY A 4 -9.53 -33.63 30.99
N MET A 5 -9.08 -32.42 30.68
CA MET A 5 -9.58 -31.61 29.57
C MET A 5 -8.48 -31.37 28.52
N THR A 6 -8.87 -31.36 27.25
CA THR A 6 -8.01 -31.00 26.12
C THR A 6 -8.64 -29.87 25.30
N ASP A 7 -7.80 -29.06 24.65
CA ASP A 7 -8.27 -28.01 23.75
C ASP A 7 -8.88 -28.66 22.50
N GLY A 8 -10.21 -28.61 22.40
CA GLY A 8 -10.96 -29.10 21.24
C GLY A 8 -10.99 -28.02 20.16
N SER A 9 -10.72 -28.41 18.92
CA SER A 9 -10.70 -27.47 17.79
C SER A 9 -12.01 -26.68 17.71
N PHE A 10 -11.86 -25.37 17.60
CA PHE A 10 -12.86 -24.35 17.28
C PHE A 10 -13.92 -23.92 18.34
N ILE A 11 -14.37 -24.75 19.30
CA ILE A 11 -15.53 -24.34 20.17
C ILE A 11 -15.33 -24.51 21.70
N GLY A 12 -14.19 -25.03 22.18
CA GLY A 12 -13.88 -24.99 23.61
C GLY A 12 -13.23 -26.27 24.14
N TRP A 13 -13.08 -26.34 25.47
CA TRP A 13 -12.48 -27.47 26.16
C TRP A 13 -13.39 -28.69 26.11
N GLU A 14 -12.86 -29.82 25.62
CA GLU A 14 -13.56 -31.09 25.63
C GLU A 14 -13.08 -31.95 26.79
N ARG A 15 -14.03 -32.55 27.52
CA ARG A 15 -13.73 -33.47 28.62
C ARG A 15 -13.23 -34.79 28.04
N LYS A 16 -11.93 -35.02 28.09
CA LYS A 16 -11.26 -36.21 27.52
C LYS A 16 -11.41 -37.45 28.41
N SER A 17 -11.28 -37.30 29.73
CA SER A 17 -11.33 -38.45 30.64
C SER A 17 -11.73 -38.06 32.06
N VAL A 18 -12.34 -38.99 32.79
CA VAL A 18 -12.60 -38.87 34.23
C VAL A 18 -11.91 -40.02 34.93
N VAL A 19 -10.96 -39.70 35.80
CA VAL A 19 -10.25 -40.69 36.62
C VAL A 19 -10.76 -40.61 38.04
N ILE A 20 -11.44 -41.66 38.50
CA ILE A 20 -11.84 -41.81 39.90
C ILE A 20 -10.73 -42.58 40.61
N LEU A 21 -10.09 -41.94 41.58
CA LEU A 21 -8.98 -42.50 42.35
C LEU A 21 -9.50 -42.90 43.73
N ASN A 22 -9.58 -44.20 44.00
CA ASN A 22 -9.84 -44.71 45.35
C ASN A 22 -8.49 -44.83 46.07
N VAL A 23 -8.24 -43.89 46.98
CA VAL A 23 -6.97 -43.78 47.70
C VAL A 23 -6.84 -44.84 48.81
N THR A 24 -7.96 -45.38 49.29
CA THR A 24 -8.02 -46.43 50.32
C THR A 24 -7.46 -47.78 49.88
N ASP A 25 -7.50 -48.08 48.57
CA ASP A 25 -7.18 -49.40 48.03
C ASP A 25 -5.69 -49.53 47.60
N ASP A 26 -4.92 -48.44 47.65
CA ASP A 26 -3.53 -48.40 47.17
C ASP A 26 -2.64 -47.48 48.04
N PRO A 27 -2.20 -47.96 49.23
CA PRO A 27 -1.33 -47.19 50.12
C PRO A 27 0.05 -46.88 49.53
N GLY A 28 0.46 -47.58 48.47
CA GLY A 28 1.72 -47.36 47.76
C GLY A 28 1.63 -46.41 46.56
N GLY A 29 0.42 -45.99 46.15
CA GLY A 29 0.17 -45.05 45.05
C GLY A 29 0.66 -45.52 43.67
N ALA A 30 0.92 -46.82 43.47
CA ALA A 30 1.43 -47.34 42.21
C ALA A 30 0.35 -47.41 41.13
N ARG A 31 -0.88 -47.76 41.52
CA ARG A 31 -2.06 -47.77 40.64
C ARG A 31 -2.48 -46.34 40.32
N THR A 32 -2.49 -45.45 41.31
CA THR A 32 -2.79 -44.03 41.09
C THR A 32 -1.77 -43.38 40.15
N LYS A 33 -0.47 -43.69 40.32
CA LYS A 33 0.60 -43.26 39.41
C LYS A 33 0.38 -43.73 37.96
N ARG A 34 0.01 -45.00 37.75
CA ARG A 34 -0.26 -45.55 36.40
C ARG A 34 -1.46 -44.85 35.76
N LEU A 35 -2.58 -44.75 36.47
CA LEU A 35 -3.79 -44.09 35.97
C LEU A 35 -3.57 -42.60 35.66
N LEU A 36 -2.73 -41.93 36.46
CA LEU A 36 -2.32 -40.56 36.18
C LEU A 36 -1.45 -40.50 34.91
N LYS A 37 -0.45 -41.39 34.78
CA LYS A 37 0.44 -41.46 33.61
C LYS A 37 -0.31 -41.73 32.30
N ASP A 38 -1.33 -42.59 32.34
CA ASP A 38 -2.18 -42.91 31.18
C ASP A 38 -3.05 -41.72 30.75
N ASN A 39 -3.30 -40.77 31.67
CA ASN A 39 -4.06 -39.57 31.38
C ASN A 39 -3.17 -38.48 30.76
N GLU A 40 -3.20 -38.40 29.43
CA GLU A 40 -2.50 -37.39 28.63
C GLU A 40 -3.08 -35.98 28.72
N ALA A 41 -4.21 -35.78 29.40
CA ALA A 41 -4.82 -34.46 29.51
C ALA A 41 -3.92 -33.51 30.29
N GLN A 42 -3.67 -32.34 29.70
CA GLN A 42 -2.72 -31.38 30.24
C GLN A 42 -3.37 -30.40 31.23
N VAL A 43 -4.69 -30.21 31.14
CA VAL A 43 -5.50 -29.49 32.14
C VAL A 43 -6.27 -30.50 32.97
N ARG A 44 -6.15 -30.39 34.30
CA ARG A 44 -6.79 -31.32 35.24
C ARG A 44 -7.63 -30.58 36.27
N LEU A 45 -8.88 -30.99 36.42
CA LEU A 45 -9.75 -30.57 37.51
C LEU A 45 -9.69 -31.60 38.62
N LEU A 46 -9.21 -31.20 39.78
CA LEU A 46 -9.11 -32.02 40.98
C LEU A 46 -10.26 -31.68 41.93
N TYR A 47 -11.06 -32.70 42.22
CA TYR A 47 -12.06 -32.67 43.28
C TYR A 47 -11.78 -33.80 44.26
N CYS A 48 -11.30 -33.45 45.46
CA CYS A 48 -10.91 -34.40 46.50
C CYS A 48 -10.94 -33.74 47.89
N SER A 49 -10.85 -34.56 48.93
CA SER A 49 -10.62 -34.09 50.30
C SER A 49 -9.18 -33.60 50.49
N LEU A 50 -8.88 -33.00 51.65
CA LEU A 50 -7.54 -32.49 51.96
C LEU A 50 -6.48 -33.60 51.99
N GLU A 51 -6.80 -34.69 52.69
CA GLU A 51 -5.90 -35.83 52.91
C GLU A 51 -5.63 -36.58 51.60
N GLU A 52 -6.66 -36.69 50.75
CA GLU A 52 -6.52 -37.28 49.41
C GLU A 52 -5.64 -36.43 48.49
N ALA A 53 -5.73 -35.09 48.59
CA ALA A 53 -4.98 -34.18 47.73
C ALA A 53 -3.46 -34.36 47.90
N GLU A 54 -3.00 -34.54 49.13
CA GLU A 54 -1.58 -34.74 49.45
C GLU A 54 -1.02 -36.00 48.77
N LEU A 55 -1.75 -37.11 48.87
CA LEU A 55 -1.38 -38.39 48.27
C LEU A 55 -1.39 -38.32 46.75
N ILE A 56 -2.37 -37.64 46.16
CA ILE A 56 -2.48 -37.44 44.71
C ILE A 56 -1.32 -36.58 44.19
N PHE A 57 -0.95 -35.49 44.87
CA PHE A 57 0.15 -34.64 44.43
C PHE A 57 1.51 -35.32 44.56
N ARG A 58 1.74 -36.13 45.61
CA ARG A 58 2.94 -36.98 45.70
C ARG A 58 3.02 -37.98 44.55
N ALA A 59 1.91 -38.64 44.22
CA ALA A 59 1.84 -39.56 43.07
C ALA A 59 2.05 -38.82 41.73
N ALA A 60 1.52 -37.59 41.58
CA ALA A 60 1.71 -36.76 40.41
C ALA A 60 3.18 -36.33 40.22
N TRP A 61 3.89 -36.01 41.30
CA TRP A 61 5.34 -35.79 41.28
C TRP A 61 6.09 -37.04 40.82
N ALA A 62 5.75 -38.21 41.36
CA ALA A 62 6.35 -39.47 40.98
C ALA A 62 6.04 -39.87 39.52
N ALA A 63 4.94 -39.37 38.93
CA ALA A 63 4.56 -39.54 37.53
C ALA A 63 5.18 -38.49 36.58
N GLY A 64 5.88 -37.48 37.10
CA GLY A 64 6.40 -36.36 36.30
C GLY A 64 5.32 -35.37 35.84
N GLN A 65 4.13 -35.44 36.43
CA GLN A 65 2.94 -34.68 36.04
C GLN A 65 2.65 -33.47 36.94
N ALA A 66 3.46 -33.24 37.97
CA ALA A 66 3.46 -32.03 38.79
C ALA A 66 4.41 -30.93 38.26
N GLY A 67 4.97 -31.15 37.07
CA GLY A 67 5.87 -30.23 36.39
C GLY A 67 5.15 -29.08 35.68
N PRO A 68 5.92 -28.18 35.06
CA PRO A 68 5.40 -27.03 34.30
C PRO A 68 4.55 -27.42 33.08
N SER A 69 4.52 -28.68 32.65
CA SER A 69 3.77 -29.10 31.46
C SER A 69 2.27 -29.36 31.71
N HIS A 70 1.83 -29.36 32.97
CA HIS A 70 0.46 -29.71 33.35
C HIS A 70 -0.11 -28.71 34.35
N MET A 71 -1.37 -28.31 34.17
CA MET A 71 -2.10 -27.42 35.08
C MET A 71 -3.10 -28.18 35.93
N TRP A 72 -3.14 -27.83 37.21
CA TRP A 72 -4.07 -28.38 38.18
C TRP A 72 -5.01 -27.29 38.66
N PHE A 73 -6.31 -27.49 38.48
CA PHE A 73 -7.37 -26.67 39.06
C PHE A 73 -8.01 -27.46 40.17
N ALA A 74 -7.85 -27.02 41.41
CA ALA A 74 -8.40 -27.71 42.56
C ALA A 74 -9.56 -26.91 43.16
N VAL A 75 -10.68 -27.59 43.38
CA VAL A 75 -11.87 -27.03 44.00
C VAL A 75 -12.02 -27.65 45.39
N GLY A 76 -11.88 -26.86 46.45
CA GLY A 76 -12.08 -27.36 47.80
C GLY A 76 -11.68 -26.37 48.90
N PRO A 77 -12.36 -26.39 50.06
CA PRO A 77 -12.13 -25.43 51.14
C PRO A 77 -10.79 -25.59 51.89
N ALA A 78 -10.03 -26.67 51.63
CA ALA A 78 -9.00 -27.14 52.56
C ALA A 78 -7.53 -27.04 52.07
N LEU A 79 -7.24 -26.64 50.83
CA LEU A 79 -5.87 -26.66 50.28
C LEU A 79 -4.85 -25.77 51.04
N SER A 80 -5.31 -24.83 51.88
CA SER A 80 -4.43 -23.98 52.68
C SER A 80 -3.84 -24.64 53.92
N GLY A 81 -4.33 -25.84 54.29
CA GLY A 81 -3.77 -26.65 55.37
C GLY A 81 -2.67 -27.62 54.91
N LEU A 82 -2.45 -27.76 53.59
CA LEU A 82 -1.34 -28.53 53.05
C LEU A 82 -0.04 -27.79 53.32
N GLY A 83 0.98 -28.53 53.78
CA GLY A 83 2.34 -28.03 53.78
C GLY A 83 2.71 -27.54 52.37
N LEU A 84 3.50 -26.46 52.29
CA LEU A 84 3.96 -25.89 51.03
C LEU A 84 4.90 -26.85 50.26
N GLU A 85 5.27 -27.98 50.86
CA GLU A 85 6.13 -29.00 50.29
C GLU A 85 5.33 -30.01 49.46
N GLY A 86 5.77 -30.25 48.21
CA GLY A 86 5.17 -31.27 47.34
C GLY A 86 3.97 -30.82 46.50
N LEU A 87 3.61 -29.52 46.51
CA LEU A 87 2.58 -28.98 45.62
C LEU A 87 3.06 -28.88 44.15
N PRO A 88 2.18 -29.02 43.15
CA PRO A 88 2.51 -28.80 41.74
C PRO A 88 2.90 -27.34 41.47
N LYS A 89 3.78 -27.13 40.48
CA LYS A 89 4.24 -25.77 40.10
C LYS A 89 3.15 -24.88 39.47
N ALA A 90 2.09 -25.46 38.92
CA ALA A 90 0.99 -24.75 38.28
C ALA A 90 -0.36 -25.21 38.88
N LEU A 91 -0.61 -24.83 40.14
CA LEU A 91 -1.82 -25.15 40.88
C LEU A 91 -2.67 -23.88 41.06
N PHE A 92 -3.91 -23.95 40.60
CA PHE A 92 -4.94 -22.92 40.77
C PHE A 92 -6.03 -23.42 41.70
N ALA A 93 -6.48 -22.57 42.62
CA ALA A 93 -7.58 -22.86 43.50
C ALA A 93 -8.60 -21.71 43.50
N ILE A 94 -9.87 -22.06 43.68
CA ILE A 94 -10.97 -21.08 43.75
C ILE A 94 -11.43 -21.02 45.20
N ARG A 95 -11.50 -19.81 45.77
CA ARG A 95 -11.93 -19.58 47.16
C ARG A 95 -12.95 -18.47 47.25
N PRO A 96 -13.83 -18.46 48.26
CA PRO A 96 -14.67 -17.29 48.52
C PRO A 96 -13.83 -16.07 48.92
N GLN A 97 -14.27 -14.88 48.52
CA GLN A 97 -13.58 -13.63 48.83
C GLN A 97 -13.41 -13.42 50.34
N GLY A 98 -12.25 -12.95 50.75
CA GLY A 98 -11.91 -12.77 52.16
C GLY A 98 -11.43 -14.06 52.81
N TRP A 99 -10.85 -14.97 52.03
CA TRP A 99 -10.14 -16.14 52.54
C TRP A 99 -8.95 -15.79 53.46
N ARG A 100 -8.45 -14.54 53.40
CA ARG A 100 -7.50 -13.94 54.35
C ARG A 100 -8.16 -13.14 55.48
N ASP A 101 -9.47 -12.88 55.43
CA ASP A 101 -10.18 -12.18 56.52
C ASP A 101 -10.05 -12.98 57.82
N GLU A 102 -9.88 -12.29 58.94
CA GLU A 102 -9.93 -12.90 60.28
C GLU A 102 -11.26 -13.63 60.51
N PRO A 103 -11.25 -14.78 61.24
CA PRO A 103 -12.46 -15.53 61.55
C PRO A 103 -13.55 -14.66 62.19
N ARG A 104 -13.17 -13.71 63.06
CA ARG A 104 -14.09 -12.77 63.73
C ARG A 104 -14.92 -11.98 62.73
N ARG A 105 -14.30 -11.49 61.65
CA ARG A 105 -14.99 -10.70 60.62
C ARG A 105 -15.98 -11.56 59.82
N ARG A 106 -15.64 -12.83 59.57
CA ARG A 106 -16.56 -13.78 58.91
C ARG A 106 -17.74 -14.14 59.80
N ILE A 107 -17.48 -14.38 61.09
CA ILE A 107 -18.53 -14.66 62.08
C ILE A 107 -19.46 -13.45 62.19
N ALA A 108 -18.93 -12.22 62.26
CA ALA A 108 -19.74 -11.01 62.30
C ALA A 108 -20.66 -10.88 61.07
N LYS A 109 -20.15 -11.17 59.87
CA LYS A 109 -20.96 -11.24 58.64
C LYS A 109 -22.06 -12.32 58.75
N GLY A 110 -21.72 -13.53 59.20
CA GLY A 110 -22.69 -14.62 59.40
C GLY A 110 -23.79 -14.26 60.41
N VAL A 111 -23.41 -13.67 61.55
CA VAL A 111 -24.37 -13.18 62.56
C VAL A 111 -25.25 -12.10 61.97
N SER A 112 -24.72 -11.19 61.15
CA SER A 112 -25.52 -10.15 60.50
C SER A 112 -26.59 -10.72 59.56
N VAL A 113 -26.28 -11.80 58.82
CA VAL A 113 -27.26 -12.49 57.97
C VAL A 113 -28.35 -13.13 58.84
N LEU A 114 -27.97 -13.81 59.92
CA LEU A 114 -28.91 -14.43 60.84
C LEU A 114 -29.81 -13.40 61.54
N THR A 115 -29.27 -12.25 61.96
CA THR A 115 -30.07 -11.20 62.61
C THR A 115 -31.06 -10.57 61.64
N HIS A 116 -30.68 -10.32 60.39
CA HIS A 116 -31.60 -9.79 59.38
C HIS A 116 -32.72 -10.78 59.04
N GLY A 117 -32.40 -12.07 58.86
CA GLY A 117 -33.40 -13.10 58.63
C GLY A 117 -34.34 -13.29 59.84
N ALA A 118 -33.80 -13.25 61.06
CA ALA A 118 -34.59 -13.31 62.28
C ALA A 118 -35.48 -12.07 62.47
N MET A 119 -35.00 -10.88 62.09
CA MET A 119 -35.82 -9.66 62.07
C MET A 119 -36.96 -9.76 61.05
N ALA A 120 -36.70 -10.30 59.85
CA ALA A 120 -37.72 -10.51 58.84
C ALA A 120 -38.79 -11.52 59.32
N LEU A 121 -38.36 -12.64 59.89
CA LEU A 121 -39.24 -13.65 60.48
C LEU A 121 -40.10 -13.06 61.62
N ARG A 122 -39.50 -12.24 62.49
CA ARG A 122 -40.19 -11.58 63.61
C ARG A 122 -41.21 -10.55 63.16
N ARG A 123 -40.95 -9.83 62.06
CA ARG A 123 -41.90 -8.86 61.49
C ARG A 123 -43.18 -9.53 61.03
N ASP A 124 -43.08 -10.73 60.44
CA ASP A 124 -44.21 -11.43 59.85
C ASP A 124 -44.99 -12.28 60.86
N GLN A 125 -44.30 -12.93 61.81
CA GLN A 125 -44.93 -13.83 62.80
C GLN A 125 -45.22 -13.19 64.17
N GLY A 126 -44.81 -11.93 64.39
CA GLY A 126 -44.94 -11.26 65.69
C GLY A 126 -44.09 -11.88 66.81
N ALA A 127 -44.18 -11.33 68.02
CA ALA A 127 -43.35 -11.74 69.17
C ALA A 127 -43.77 -13.07 69.82
N THR A 128 -44.91 -13.65 69.43
CA THR A 128 -45.57 -14.79 70.09
C THR A 128 -45.01 -16.17 69.68
N SER A 129 -44.11 -16.23 68.69
CA SER A 129 -43.54 -17.49 68.12
C SER A 129 -42.39 -18.10 68.96
N ARG A 130 -42.05 -17.51 70.11
CA ARG A 130 -40.93 -17.98 70.96
C ARG A 130 -41.12 -19.38 71.55
N ALA A 131 -42.36 -19.88 71.61
CA ALA A 131 -42.74 -21.15 72.23
C ALA A 131 -42.54 -22.41 71.35
N GLN A 132 -41.95 -22.28 70.15
CA GLN A 132 -41.83 -23.38 69.16
C GLN A 132 -40.39 -23.73 68.75
N TYR A 133 -39.37 -23.16 69.40
CA TYR A 133 -37.98 -23.51 69.12
C TYR A 133 -37.49 -24.56 70.10
N ALA A 134 -37.24 -25.77 69.60
CA ALA A 134 -36.62 -26.85 70.34
C ALA A 134 -35.24 -26.41 70.85
N GLY A 135 -35.02 -26.45 72.16
CA GLY A 135 -33.77 -26.04 72.78
C GLY A 135 -32.81 -27.21 72.98
N ASN A 136 -33.35 -28.40 73.19
CA ASN A 136 -32.58 -29.61 73.52
C ASN A 136 -32.94 -30.76 72.57
N CYS A 137 -31.93 -31.32 71.91
CA CYS A 137 -32.10 -32.42 70.95
C CYS A 137 -32.62 -33.72 71.58
N GLN A 138 -32.46 -33.90 72.89
CA GLN A 138 -32.86 -35.10 73.62
C GLN A 138 -34.32 -35.11 74.08
N SER A 139 -34.89 -33.94 74.45
CA SER A 139 -36.28 -33.84 74.94
C SER A 139 -37.28 -33.54 73.83
N ASP A 140 -36.86 -32.75 72.83
CA ASP A 140 -37.76 -32.17 71.84
C ASP A 140 -37.66 -32.89 70.48
N GLY A 141 -36.98 -34.03 70.41
CA GLY A 141 -36.65 -34.74 69.16
C GLY A 141 -37.86 -35.18 68.31
N ASN A 142 -39.06 -35.30 68.91
CA ASN A 142 -40.31 -35.58 68.19
C ASN A 142 -41.02 -34.31 67.67
N GLN A 143 -40.62 -33.11 68.11
CA GLN A 143 -41.21 -31.82 67.70
C GLN A 143 -40.38 -31.08 66.65
N THR A 144 -39.22 -31.59 66.25
CA THR A 144 -38.37 -30.99 65.21
C THR A 144 -38.93 -31.23 63.82
N HIS A 145 -40.11 -30.70 63.53
CA HIS A 145 -40.55 -30.56 62.14
C HIS A 145 -39.67 -29.50 61.48
N ARG A 146 -38.97 -29.86 60.39
CA ARG A 146 -38.41 -28.86 59.47
C ARG A 146 -39.56 -28.00 58.99
N VAL A 147 -39.62 -26.74 59.42
CA VAL A 147 -40.63 -25.79 58.93
C VAL A 147 -40.05 -25.12 57.68
N PRO A 148 -40.39 -25.58 56.47
CA PRO A 148 -39.76 -25.10 55.23
C PRO A 148 -40.09 -23.62 55.02
N ASP A 149 -41.29 -23.20 55.44
CA ASP A 149 -41.79 -21.83 55.35
C ASP A 149 -40.91 -20.82 56.09
N ARG A 150 -40.20 -21.24 57.14
CA ARG A 150 -39.33 -20.36 57.94
C ARG A 150 -37.96 -20.15 57.28
N ILE A 151 -37.49 -21.09 56.48
CA ILE A 151 -36.21 -20.98 55.76
C ILE A 151 -36.30 -19.87 54.71
N LYS A 152 -37.50 -19.60 54.16
CA LYS A 152 -37.76 -18.53 53.18
C LYS A 152 -37.30 -17.14 53.64
N TYR A 153 -37.34 -16.83 54.93
CA TYR A 153 -36.88 -15.52 55.44
C TYR A 153 -35.36 -15.39 55.47
N PHE A 154 -34.63 -16.50 55.33
CA PHE A 154 -33.17 -16.52 55.29
C PHE A 154 -32.60 -16.67 53.88
N THR A 155 -33.44 -16.85 52.85
CA THR A 155 -32.96 -17.08 51.47
C THR A 155 -32.65 -15.80 50.70
N ASN A 156 -33.35 -14.69 50.94
CA ASN A 156 -33.14 -13.43 50.21
C ASN A 156 -32.81 -12.29 51.18
N ILE A 157 -31.52 -12.07 51.41
CA ILE A 157 -31.02 -11.05 52.34
C ILE A 157 -30.03 -10.16 51.58
N SER A 158 -30.23 -8.84 51.64
CA SER A 158 -29.25 -7.85 51.18
C SER A 158 -28.80 -6.99 52.37
N ILE A 159 -27.48 -6.78 52.48
CA ILE A 159 -26.86 -6.04 53.60
C ILE A 159 -25.88 -5.03 53.01
N GLY A 160 -26.08 -3.75 53.29
CA GLY A 160 -25.14 -2.68 52.90
C GLY A 160 -24.86 -2.61 51.39
N GLY A 161 -25.86 -2.89 50.56
CA GLY A 161 -25.72 -2.89 49.10
C GLY A 161 -25.09 -4.15 48.48
N ARG A 162 -24.82 -5.20 49.28
CA ARG A 162 -24.39 -6.52 48.79
C ARG A 162 -25.51 -7.55 48.96
N ASP A 163 -25.66 -8.41 47.96
CA ASP A 163 -26.63 -9.51 47.96
C ASP A 163 -26.02 -10.76 48.64
N TYR A 164 -26.65 -11.20 49.73
CA TYR A 164 -26.34 -12.45 50.45
C TYR A 164 -27.48 -13.46 50.27
N SER A 165 -28.02 -13.57 49.06
CA SER A 165 -29.08 -14.54 48.77
C SER A 165 -28.54 -15.95 48.62
N PHE A 166 -29.35 -16.93 49.00
CA PHE A 166 -29.02 -18.35 48.99
C PHE A 166 -29.88 -19.14 48.00
N ASN A 167 -29.27 -20.16 47.39
CA ASN A 167 -29.94 -21.14 46.55
C ASN A 167 -30.71 -22.17 47.40
N SER A 168 -31.49 -23.05 46.75
CA SER A 168 -32.20 -24.16 47.40
C SER A 168 -31.30 -25.05 48.26
N ASP A 169 -30.04 -25.17 47.87
CA ASP A 169 -29.05 -26.04 48.51
C ASP A 169 -28.35 -25.35 49.71
N GLY A 170 -28.69 -24.10 50.00
CA GLY A 170 -28.11 -23.32 51.10
C GLY A 170 -26.76 -22.66 50.79
N TYR A 171 -26.29 -22.69 49.54
CA TYR A 171 -25.12 -21.93 49.07
C TYR A 171 -25.51 -20.53 48.63
N LEU A 172 -24.56 -19.58 48.65
CA LEU A 172 -24.78 -18.24 48.11
C LEU A 172 -25.08 -18.31 46.59
N SER A 173 -26.09 -17.57 46.15
CA SER A 173 -26.53 -17.54 44.74
C SER A 173 -25.54 -16.80 43.84
N LYS A 174 -24.95 -15.71 44.36
CA LYS A 174 -23.96 -14.87 43.70
C LYS A 174 -22.73 -14.71 44.60
N PRO A 175 -21.94 -15.78 44.80
CA PRO A 175 -20.75 -15.68 45.63
C PRO A 175 -19.68 -14.87 44.89
N LEU A 176 -18.98 -14.01 45.64
CA LEU A 176 -17.72 -13.44 45.15
C LEU A 176 -16.61 -14.45 45.40
N LEU A 177 -15.92 -14.86 44.34
CA LEU A 177 -14.86 -15.87 44.42
C LEU A 177 -13.53 -15.26 44.00
N ASP A 178 -12.46 -15.54 44.73
CA ASP A 178 -11.08 -15.22 44.37
C ASP A 178 -10.43 -16.46 43.74
N VAL A 179 -9.71 -16.26 42.64
CA VAL A 179 -8.86 -17.25 41.99
C VAL A 179 -7.44 -17.03 42.47
N ILE A 180 -6.86 -18.04 43.12
CA ILE A 180 -5.50 -18.02 43.66
C ILE A 180 -4.63 -19.02 42.92
N SER A 181 -3.33 -18.73 42.82
CA SER A 181 -2.32 -19.65 42.32
C SER A 181 -1.23 -19.88 43.34
N TYR A 182 -0.61 -21.05 43.27
CA TYR A 182 0.54 -21.41 44.09
C TYR A 182 1.84 -21.18 43.33
N SER A 183 2.76 -20.40 43.91
CA SER A 183 4.10 -20.16 43.37
C SER A 183 5.17 -20.61 44.38
N ASN A 184 6.18 -21.34 43.89
CA ASN A 184 7.25 -21.87 44.75
C ASN A 184 8.05 -20.72 45.38
N GLY A 185 8.13 -20.69 46.70
CA GLY A 185 8.84 -19.64 47.48
C GLY A 185 8.03 -18.39 47.80
N ARG A 186 6.96 -18.08 47.06
CA ARG A 186 6.07 -16.91 47.33
C ARG A 186 4.73 -17.28 47.96
N GLY A 187 4.38 -18.57 47.96
CA GLY A 187 3.15 -19.07 48.56
C GLY A 187 1.93 -18.83 47.67
N TRP A 188 0.78 -18.58 48.29
CA TRP A 188 -0.49 -18.38 47.57
C TRP A 188 -0.70 -16.93 47.16
N GLU A 189 -0.76 -16.69 45.85
CA GLU A 189 -0.98 -15.37 45.23
C GLU A 189 -2.39 -15.27 44.62
N GLU A 190 -2.99 -14.08 44.66
CA GLU A 190 -4.30 -13.81 44.07
C GLU A 190 -4.15 -13.42 42.60
N VAL A 191 -4.71 -14.23 41.70
CA VAL A 191 -4.61 -14.07 40.24
C VAL A 191 -5.83 -13.35 39.66
N GLY A 192 -6.99 -13.44 40.31
CA GLY A 192 -8.20 -12.79 39.86
C GLY A 192 -9.39 -13.00 40.78
N TRP A 193 -10.55 -12.47 40.40
CA TRP A 193 -11.80 -12.66 41.10
C TRP A 193 -12.98 -12.80 40.14
N TRP A 194 -14.01 -13.51 40.57
CA TRP A 194 -15.27 -13.75 39.86
C TRP A 194 -16.38 -12.99 40.56
N GLU A 195 -17.05 -12.12 39.81
CA GLU A 195 -18.15 -11.29 40.29
C GLU A 195 -19.25 -11.21 39.23
N ASN A 196 -20.50 -11.48 39.64
CA ASN A 196 -21.70 -11.31 38.81
C ASN A 196 -21.62 -11.96 37.42
N GLY A 197 -21.07 -13.18 37.33
CA GLY A 197 -20.95 -13.91 36.07
C GLY A 197 -19.73 -13.55 35.23
N HIS A 198 -18.84 -12.69 35.73
CA HIS A 198 -17.63 -12.27 35.02
C HIS A 198 -16.36 -12.59 35.80
N LEU A 199 -15.39 -13.22 35.12
CA LEU A 199 -14.03 -13.40 35.64
C LEU A 199 -13.18 -12.17 35.33
N ARG A 200 -12.57 -11.59 36.35
CA ARG A 200 -11.56 -10.55 36.22
C ARG A 200 -10.22 -11.11 36.69
N LEU A 201 -9.29 -11.24 35.76
CA LEU A 201 -7.92 -11.65 36.04
C LEU A 201 -7.05 -10.39 36.17
N ARG A 202 -6.13 -10.38 37.14
CA ARG A 202 -5.09 -9.35 37.28
C ARG A 202 -4.06 -9.48 36.15
N TYR A 203 -3.66 -10.71 35.86
CA TYR A 203 -2.81 -11.10 34.74
C TYR A 203 -3.18 -12.51 34.28
N HIS A 204 -2.82 -12.87 33.05
CA HIS A 204 -2.99 -14.23 32.56
C HIS A 204 -1.84 -15.12 33.08
N PRO A 205 -2.11 -16.19 33.85
CA PRO A 205 -1.05 -16.95 34.52
C PRO A 205 -0.39 -18.02 33.63
N TRP A 206 -0.85 -18.19 32.39
CA TRP A 206 -0.20 -18.98 31.34
C TRP A 206 -0.13 -18.16 30.06
N SER A 207 0.86 -18.47 29.21
CA SER A 207 0.95 -17.79 27.91
C SER A 207 -0.18 -18.23 26.99
N ARG A 208 -0.97 -17.26 26.52
CA ARG A 208 -2.04 -17.49 25.53
C ARG A 208 -1.48 -17.89 24.16
N TYR A 209 -0.27 -17.42 23.83
CA TYR A 209 0.33 -17.54 22.50
C TYR A 209 1.68 -18.28 22.50
N GLY A 210 2.24 -18.59 23.68
CA GLY A 210 3.44 -19.41 23.89
C GLY A 210 3.22 -20.91 23.67
N SER A 211 4.27 -21.71 23.82
CA SER A 211 4.14 -23.16 23.96
C SER A 211 3.17 -23.48 25.12
N PHE A 212 2.11 -24.23 24.81
CA PHE A 212 0.98 -24.49 25.71
C PHE A 212 1.45 -24.92 27.12
N LEU A 213 0.94 -24.21 28.14
CA LEU A 213 1.07 -24.48 29.59
C LEU A 213 2.40 -24.21 30.29
N LYS A 214 3.44 -23.66 29.64
CA LYS A 214 4.64 -23.26 30.38
C LYS A 214 4.29 -22.19 31.45
N PRO A 215 4.47 -22.46 32.76
CA PRO A 215 4.18 -21.50 33.81
C PRO A 215 5.16 -20.35 33.67
N LEU A 216 4.60 -19.15 33.79
CA LEU A 216 5.35 -17.92 33.62
C LEU A 216 6.15 -17.66 34.88
N ASP A 217 7.45 -17.44 34.69
CA ASP A 217 8.19 -16.62 35.64
C ASP A 217 7.73 -15.17 35.41
N ASP A 218 7.32 -14.43 36.45
CA ASP A 218 6.81 -13.05 36.31
C ASP A 218 7.78 -12.13 35.56
N SER A 219 9.07 -12.49 35.56
CA SER A 219 10.08 -11.81 34.78
C SER A 219 9.82 -11.85 33.25
N GLN A 220 8.95 -12.74 32.77
CA GLN A 220 8.65 -12.99 31.35
C GLN A 220 7.32 -12.36 30.89
N HIS A 221 6.73 -11.45 31.68
CA HIS A 221 5.58 -10.65 31.29
C HIS A 221 6.03 -9.24 30.84
N LEU A 222 5.56 -8.80 29.68
CA LEU A 222 5.95 -7.52 29.07
C LEU A 222 4.73 -6.62 28.83
N ARG A 223 4.86 -5.33 29.11
CA ARG A 223 3.86 -4.32 28.72
C ARG A 223 4.21 -3.81 27.33
N VAL A 224 3.31 -4.04 26.38
CA VAL A 224 3.52 -3.67 24.98
C VAL A 224 2.61 -2.50 24.62
N VAL A 225 3.22 -1.39 24.20
CA VAL A 225 2.49 -0.23 23.67
C VAL A 225 2.40 -0.29 22.15
N THR A 226 1.25 0.11 21.61
CA THR A 226 1.02 0.20 20.18
C THR A 226 0.19 1.44 19.81
N LEU A 227 0.09 1.71 18.51
CA LEU A 227 -0.65 2.83 17.92
C LEU A 227 -1.57 2.30 16.83
N GLU A 228 -2.75 2.90 16.69
CA GLU A 228 -3.67 2.62 15.59
C GLU A 228 -3.13 3.21 14.28
N GLU A 229 -2.79 2.35 13.31
CA GLU A 229 -2.41 2.74 11.95
C GLU A 229 -2.70 1.58 10.99
N ARG A 230 -3.58 1.80 10.01
CA ARG A 230 -3.96 0.77 9.03
C ARG A 230 -2.86 0.62 7.97
N PRO A 231 -2.46 -0.61 7.58
CA PRO A 231 -3.00 -1.94 7.94
C PRO A 231 -2.30 -2.63 9.12
N PHE A 232 -1.34 -1.98 9.77
CA PHE A 232 -0.46 -2.57 10.77
C PHE A 232 -1.18 -2.91 12.08
N VAL A 233 -2.03 -2.00 12.56
CA VAL A 233 -2.83 -2.15 13.77
C VAL A 233 -4.19 -1.49 13.55
N ILE A 234 -5.22 -2.32 13.65
CA ILE A 234 -6.62 -1.98 13.46
C ILE A 234 -7.31 -2.21 14.80
N VAL A 235 -8.02 -1.19 15.29
CA VAL A 235 -8.75 -1.23 16.55
C VAL A 235 -10.24 -1.39 16.25
N GLU A 236 -10.86 -2.41 16.83
CA GLU A 236 -12.29 -2.66 16.74
C GLU A 236 -12.89 -2.77 18.15
N PRO A 237 -14.14 -2.32 18.36
CA PRO A 237 -14.82 -2.54 19.64
C PRO A 237 -15.09 -4.04 19.84
N ALA A 238 -14.99 -4.52 21.08
CA ALA A 238 -15.38 -5.89 21.41
C ALA A 238 -16.89 -6.13 21.15
N ASP A 239 -17.23 -7.37 20.83
CA ASP A 239 -18.62 -7.78 20.60
C ASP A 239 -19.47 -7.55 21.86
N PRO A 240 -20.57 -6.77 21.79
CA PRO A 240 -21.38 -6.43 22.95
C PRO A 240 -22.06 -7.63 23.62
N GLY A 241 -22.27 -8.74 22.92
CA GLY A 241 -22.89 -9.95 23.48
C GLY A 241 -21.96 -10.75 24.39
N THR A 242 -20.72 -10.97 23.96
CA THR A 242 -19.74 -11.79 24.71
C THR A 242 -18.78 -10.97 25.56
N GLY A 243 -18.61 -9.67 25.27
CA GLY A 243 -17.61 -8.81 25.91
C GLY A 243 -16.17 -9.32 25.75
N SER A 244 -15.94 -10.12 24.70
CA SER A 244 -14.68 -10.80 24.39
C SER A 244 -14.25 -10.55 22.95
N CYS A 245 -12.95 -10.70 22.69
CA CYS A 245 -12.38 -10.52 21.35
C CYS A 245 -12.45 -11.81 20.54
N ILE A 246 -12.66 -11.68 19.23
CA ILE A 246 -12.60 -12.80 18.27
C ILE A 246 -11.17 -13.38 18.27
N ARG A 247 -11.01 -14.69 17.99
CA ARG A 247 -9.73 -15.43 18.15
C ARG A 247 -8.51 -14.76 17.48
N ASP A 248 -8.69 -14.12 16.33
CA ASP A 248 -7.60 -13.44 15.60
C ASP A 248 -7.28 -12.04 16.14
N SER A 249 -8.08 -11.53 17.07
CA SER A 249 -7.89 -10.22 17.69
C SER A 249 -7.41 -10.35 19.13
N VAL A 250 -6.51 -9.45 19.54
CA VAL A 250 -5.94 -9.40 20.88
C VAL A 250 -6.65 -8.31 21.67
N PRO A 251 -7.09 -8.56 22.92
CA PRO A 251 -7.65 -7.49 23.74
C PRO A 251 -6.58 -6.42 24.00
N CYS A 252 -6.89 -5.18 23.65
CA CYS A 252 -6.05 -4.02 23.91
C CYS A 252 -6.77 -3.03 24.82
N ARG A 253 -6.05 -2.52 25.81
CA ARG A 253 -6.56 -1.49 26.72
C ARG A 253 -6.38 -0.13 26.06
N MET A 254 -7.43 0.67 26.04
CA MET A 254 -7.31 2.10 25.75
C MET A 254 -7.23 2.84 27.09
N PRO A 255 -6.10 3.47 27.44
CA PRO A 255 -6.02 4.31 28.62
C PRO A 255 -6.93 5.52 28.41
N VAL A 256 -8.10 5.49 29.02
CA VAL A 256 -9.05 6.61 29.00
C VAL A 256 -8.44 7.73 29.84
N ASN A 257 -8.30 8.92 29.25
CA ASN A 257 -7.95 10.12 30.02
C ASN A 257 -8.98 10.28 31.15
N SER A 258 -8.51 10.31 32.40
CA SER A 258 -9.36 10.32 33.60
C SER A 258 -10.31 11.53 33.72
N SER A 259 -10.27 12.47 32.78
CA SER A 259 -11.14 13.65 32.71
C SER A 259 -12.51 13.41 32.04
N LEU A 260 -12.73 12.26 31.38
CA LEU A 260 -14.01 11.92 30.73
C LEU A 260 -14.68 10.67 31.33
N VAL A 261 -14.41 10.36 32.60
CA VAL A 261 -15.20 9.39 33.35
C VAL A 261 -16.52 10.04 33.72
N VAL A 262 -17.43 10.14 32.75
CA VAL A 262 -18.85 10.32 33.02
C VAL A 262 -19.29 9.07 33.79
N ASP A 263 -19.79 9.28 35.01
CA ASP A 263 -20.27 8.26 35.94
C ASP A 263 -20.94 7.08 35.21
N GLY A 264 -20.30 5.90 35.25
CA GLY A 264 -20.93 4.63 34.87
C GLY A 264 -20.47 3.96 33.56
N VAL A 265 -19.68 4.60 32.70
CA VAL A 265 -19.17 3.94 31.48
C VAL A 265 -17.93 3.11 31.81
N ARG A 266 -18.11 1.79 31.90
CA ARG A 266 -16.98 0.84 32.04
C ARG A 266 -16.03 1.01 30.85
N PRO A 267 -14.70 0.97 31.03
CA PRO A 267 -13.77 1.01 29.90
C PRO A 267 -14.11 -0.16 28.95
N MET A 268 -14.62 0.18 27.77
CA MET A 268 -14.98 -0.78 26.75
C MET A 268 -13.70 -1.49 26.33
N LYS A 269 -13.73 -2.83 26.30
CA LYS A 269 -12.59 -3.60 25.79
C LYS A 269 -12.51 -3.36 24.29
N HIS A 270 -11.34 -2.97 23.82
CA HIS A 270 -11.05 -2.90 22.39
C HIS A 270 -10.28 -4.16 21.98
N CYS A 271 -10.44 -4.54 20.72
CA CYS A 271 -9.80 -5.68 20.11
C CYS A 271 -8.89 -5.18 18.99
N CYS A 272 -7.60 -5.43 19.13
CA CYS A 272 -6.58 -5.04 18.19
C CYS A 272 -6.22 -6.22 17.27
N LYS A 273 -6.16 -5.98 15.97
CA LYS A 273 -5.75 -6.94 14.94
C LYS A 273 -4.88 -6.25 13.89
N GLY A 274 -4.11 -6.98 13.11
CA GLY A 274 -3.28 -6.42 12.04
C GLY A 274 -1.91 -7.05 11.94
N PHE A 275 -1.14 -6.60 10.96
CA PHE A 275 0.18 -7.15 10.64
C PHE A 275 1.13 -7.18 11.85
N CYS A 276 1.27 -6.06 12.58
CA CYS A 276 2.16 -5.98 13.74
C CYS A 276 1.67 -6.87 14.91
N ILE A 277 0.35 -7.05 15.05
CA ILE A 277 -0.23 -7.89 16.09
C ILE A 277 0.04 -9.36 15.82
N ASP A 278 0.00 -9.79 14.56
CA ASP A 278 0.32 -11.17 14.20
C ASP A 278 1.81 -11.46 14.32
N VAL A 279 2.68 -10.51 13.95
CA VAL A 279 4.13 -10.60 14.24
C VAL A 279 4.36 -10.74 15.74
N LEU A 280 3.70 -9.93 16.58
CA LEU A 280 3.82 -10.01 18.04
C LEU A 280 3.39 -11.38 18.59
N LYS A 281 2.29 -11.95 18.09
CA LYS A 281 1.84 -13.30 18.49
C LYS A 281 2.88 -14.37 18.16
N ARG A 282 3.46 -14.32 16.95
CA ARG A 282 4.49 -15.28 16.51
C ARG A 282 5.77 -15.13 17.34
N LEU A 283 6.21 -13.90 17.61
CA LEU A 283 7.34 -13.63 18.50
C LEU A 283 7.10 -14.13 19.92
N ALA A 284 5.92 -13.89 20.48
CA ALA A 284 5.55 -14.40 21.81
C ALA A 284 5.56 -15.94 21.84
N LYS A 285 5.21 -16.61 20.73
CA LYS A 285 5.25 -18.06 20.58
C LYS A 285 6.67 -18.64 20.58
N ILE A 286 7.56 -18.04 19.79
CA ILE A 286 8.94 -18.50 19.60
C ILE A 286 9.79 -18.21 20.86
N VAL A 287 9.73 -16.98 21.35
CA VAL A 287 10.54 -16.54 22.50
C VAL A 287 9.93 -17.00 23.83
N GLY A 288 8.60 -17.18 23.89
CA GLY A 288 7.90 -17.72 25.04
C GLY A 288 7.59 -16.71 26.16
N PHE A 289 7.33 -15.45 25.81
CA PHE A 289 6.90 -14.41 26.76
C PHE A 289 5.37 -14.20 26.73
N THR A 290 4.84 -13.49 27.73
CA THR A 290 3.48 -12.94 27.70
C THR A 290 3.49 -11.44 27.61
N TYR A 291 2.40 -10.88 27.11
CA TYR A 291 2.28 -9.45 27.01
C TYR A 291 0.88 -8.94 27.30
N ASP A 292 0.83 -7.73 27.85
CA ASP A 292 -0.36 -6.90 27.95
C ASP A 292 -0.25 -5.78 26.89
N LEU A 293 -1.18 -5.79 25.93
CA LEU A 293 -1.22 -4.81 24.84
C LEU A 293 -2.09 -3.61 25.22
N TYR A 294 -1.59 -2.40 25.00
CA TYR A 294 -2.37 -1.17 25.19
C TYR A 294 -2.03 -0.11 24.13
N LEU A 295 -3.00 0.76 23.88
CA LEU A 295 -2.87 1.87 22.94
C LEU A 295 -2.22 3.07 23.62
N VAL A 296 -1.37 3.80 22.89
CA VAL A 296 -0.79 5.05 23.39
C VAL A 296 -1.87 6.12 23.62
N THR A 297 -1.77 6.85 24.74
CA THR A 297 -2.74 7.91 25.13
C THR A 297 -2.80 9.08 24.14
N ASN A 298 -1.65 9.46 23.60
CA ASN A 298 -1.49 10.66 22.78
C ASN A 298 -1.73 10.43 21.27
N GLY A 299 -1.94 9.18 20.83
CA GLY A 299 -2.16 8.84 19.42
C GLY A 299 -1.00 9.22 18.47
N ARG A 300 0.25 9.24 18.96
CA ARG A 300 1.43 9.65 18.18
C ARG A 300 2.58 8.65 18.35
N HIS A 301 3.42 8.48 17.32
CA HIS A 301 4.58 7.58 17.35
C HIS A 301 5.65 8.03 18.34
N GLY A 302 5.95 9.32 18.39
CA GLY A 302 6.88 9.92 19.33
C GLY A 302 7.83 10.91 18.68
N LYS A 303 7.87 12.11 19.25
CA LYS A 303 8.72 13.26 18.90
C LYS A 303 9.31 13.83 20.18
N ASN A 304 10.55 14.30 20.08
CA ASN A 304 11.20 15.04 21.13
C ASN A 304 10.68 16.48 21.13
N ILE A 305 10.05 16.91 22.24
CA ILE A 305 9.61 18.28 22.46
C ILE A 305 10.37 18.78 23.67
N ASP A 306 11.26 19.76 23.47
CA ASP A 306 12.01 20.42 24.53
C ASP A 306 12.76 19.48 25.49
N GLY A 307 13.25 18.34 24.98
CA GLY A 307 14.00 17.34 25.74
C GLY A 307 13.13 16.24 26.35
N GLU A 308 11.80 16.32 26.24
CA GLU A 308 10.89 15.25 26.65
C GLU A 308 10.33 14.48 25.45
N TRP A 309 10.36 13.15 25.54
CA TRP A 309 9.81 12.27 24.52
C TRP A 309 8.33 12.01 24.77
N ASN A 310 7.51 12.23 23.74
CA ASN A 310 6.09 11.88 23.75
C ASN A 310 5.80 10.59 22.96
N GLY A 311 4.52 10.21 22.90
CA GLY A 311 4.05 9.09 22.09
C GLY A 311 4.53 7.72 22.58
N MET A 312 4.59 6.75 21.67
CA MET A 312 5.03 5.38 21.99
C MET A 312 6.47 5.35 22.52
N VAL A 313 7.37 6.15 21.92
CA VAL A 313 8.77 6.25 22.37
C VAL A 313 8.85 6.79 23.79
N GLY A 314 8.05 7.80 24.13
CA GLY A 314 7.98 8.35 25.50
C GLY A 314 7.51 7.34 26.56
N GLU A 315 6.54 6.48 26.22
CA GLU A 315 6.07 5.42 27.12
C GLU A 315 7.16 4.37 27.39
N VAL A 316 7.96 4.03 26.37
CA VAL A 316 9.15 3.18 26.55
C VAL A 316 10.15 3.92 27.42
N VAL A 317 10.64 5.10 27.03
CA VAL A 317 11.66 5.85 27.80
C VAL A 317 11.27 6.05 29.28
N SER A 318 9.98 6.26 29.58
CA SER A 318 9.46 6.42 30.95
C SER A 318 9.24 5.11 31.73
N ASN A 319 9.66 3.95 31.21
CA ASN A 319 9.47 2.62 31.82
C ASN A 319 7.98 2.23 32.03
N ARG A 320 7.07 2.83 31.27
CA ARG A 320 5.64 2.48 31.29
C ARG A 320 5.32 1.31 30.37
N ALA A 321 5.97 1.26 29.20
CA ALA A 321 6.01 0.11 28.30
C ALA A 321 7.38 -0.53 28.33
N ASP A 322 7.47 -1.86 28.30
CA ASP A 322 8.76 -2.57 28.19
C ASP A 322 9.16 -2.76 26.70
N MET A 323 8.19 -2.63 25.80
CA MET A 323 8.33 -2.76 24.35
C MET A 323 7.29 -1.90 23.62
N ALA A 324 7.67 -1.30 22.48
CA ALA A 324 6.75 -0.68 21.54
C ALA A 324 6.78 -1.40 20.19
N ILE A 325 5.60 -1.72 19.65
CA ILE A 325 5.45 -2.32 18.33
C ILE A 325 4.38 -1.58 17.52
N GLY A 326 4.67 -1.38 16.24
CA GLY A 326 3.80 -0.73 15.26
C GLY A 326 4.60 -0.35 14.03
N SER A 327 4.07 0.57 13.24
CA SER A 327 4.70 1.29 12.13
C SER A 327 5.75 2.31 12.60
N LEU A 328 6.59 1.93 13.57
CA LEU A 328 7.61 2.82 14.12
C LEU A 328 8.88 2.75 13.27
N THR A 329 9.15 3.81 12.51
CA THR A 329 10.37 3.90 11.70
C THR A 329 11.62 4.13 12.57
N ILE A 330 12.70 3.44 12.20
CA ILE A 330 14.03 3.58 12.80
C ILE A 330 14.64 4.90 12.32
N ASN A 331 15.05 5.74 13.27
CA ASN A 331 15.72 7.02 13.04
C ASN A 331 16.91 7.16 14.01
N GLU A 332 17.89 8.00 13.68
CA GLU A 332 19.06 8.28 14.51
C GLU A 332 18.66 8.84 15.87
N GLU A 333 17.86 9.92 15.90
CA GLU A 333 17.42 10.58 17.15
C GLU A 333 16.66 9.62 18.09
N ARG A 334 15.83 8.73 17.54
CA ARG A 334 15.12 7.71 18.34
C ARG A 334 16.08 6.61 18.82
N SER A 335 17.05 6.24 17.99
CA SER A 335 18.04 5.21 18.32
C SER A 335 19.03 5.66 19.39
N GLU A 336 19.10 6.95 19.72
CA GLU A 336 19.87 7.44 20.86
C GLU A 336 19.19 7.09 22.20
N VAL A 337 17.86 7.18 22.27
CA VAL A 337 17.10 7.02 23.52
C VAL A 337 16.50 5.63 23.74
N VAL A 338 16.18 4.90 22.67
CA VAL A 338 15.68 3.53 22.73
C VAL A 338 16.58 2.59 21.92
N GLU A 339 16.40 1.29 22.10
CA GLU A 339 17.11 0.26 21.34
C GLU A 339 16.14 -0.41 20.37
N PHE A 340 16.47 -0.37 19.08
CA PHE A 340 15.64 -1.00 18.04
C PHE A 340 16.04 -2.44 17.78
N SER A 341 15.06 -3.26 17.39
CA SER A 341 15.29 -4.58 16.79
C SER A 341 15.82 -4.46 15.36
N VAL A 342 16.19 -5.60 14.76
CA VAL A 342 16.31 -5.70 13.30
C VAL A 342 14.98 -5.30 12.63
N PRO A 343 15.01 -4.63 11.46
CA PRO A 343 13.80 -4.25 10.76
C PRO A 343 13.09 -5.49 10.22
N PHE A 344 11.77 -5.58 10.40
CA PHE A 344 10.95 -6.70 9.94
C PHE A 344 10.17 -6.40 8.65
N VAL A 345 10.07 -5.13 8.28
CA VAL A 345 9.53 -4.66 6.99
C VAL A 345 10.43 -3.53 6.52
N GLU A 346 10.88 -3.61 5.27
CA GLU A 346 11.60 -2.53 4.60
C GLU A 346 10.61 -1.45 4.15
N THR A 347 10.89 -0.19 4.48
CA THR A 347 10.06 0.95 4.07
C THR A 347 10.92 2.18 3.83
N GLY A 348 10.31 3.33 3.58
CA GLY A 348 11.01 4.59 3.36
C GLY A 348 10.04 5.72 3.14
N ILE A 349 10.56 6.86 2.71
CA ILE A 349 9.75 7.99 2.28
C ILE A 349 9.39 7.78 0.81
N SER A 350 8.11 7.83 0.48
CA SER A 350 7.66 7.81 -0.92
C SER A 350 6.68 8.94 -1.17
N VAL A 351 6.41 9.17 -2.46
CA VAL A 351 5.51 10.20 -2.94
C VAL A 351 4.36 9.51 -3.66
N MET A 352 3.14 9.89 -3.30
CA MET A 352 1.92 9.48 -3.97
C MET A 352 1.37 10.65 -4.78
N VAL A 353 0.94 10.36 -6.00
CA VAL A 353 0.34 11.31 -6.93
C VAL A 353 -0.98 10.75 -7.47
N SER A 354 -1.89 11.63 -7.86
CA SER A 354 -3.06 11.23 -8.65
C SER A 354 -2.62 10.77 -10.04
N ARG A 355 -3.23 9.70 -10.54
CA ARG A 355 -3.05 9.23 -11.90
C ARG A 355 -3.58 10.29 -12.88
N SER A 356 -2.69 11.02 -13.54
CA SER A 356 -3.10 11.95 -14.60
C SER A 356 -3.32 11.19 -15.89
N ASN A 357 -4.45 11.38 -16.56
CA ASN A 357 -4.63 10.88 -17.92
C ASN A 357 -3.49 11.46 -18.77
N GLY A 358 -2.65 10.60 -19.35
CA GLY A 358 -1.56 11.03 -20.20
C GLY A 358 -2.12 11.92 -21.31
N THR A 359 -1.55 13.11 -21.47
CA THR A 359 -1.86 13.93 -22.65
C THR A 359 -1.07 13.34 -23.80
N VAL A 360 -1.77 12.98 -24.89
CA VAL A 360 -1.08 12.51 -26.08
C VAL A 360 -0.40 13.75 -26.69
N SER A 361 0.90 13.64 -26.97
CA SER A 361 1.63 14.75 -27.59
C SER A 361 0.91 15.18 -28.88
N PRO A 362 0.72 16.49 -29.15
CA PRO A 362 0.15 16.96 -30.40
C PRO A 362 0.92 16.50 -31.66
N SER A 363 2.16 16.02 -31.51
CA SER A 363 2.98 15.41 -32.56
C SER A 363 2.71 13.92 -32.81
N ALA A 364 1.88 13.26 -32.00
CA ALA A 364 1.68 11.82 -32.02
C ALA A 364 1.26 11.25 -33.39
N PHE A 365 0.63 12.05 -34.25
CA PHE A 365 0.26 11.60 -35.60
C PHE A 365 1.47 11.47 -36.56
N LEU A 366 2.59 12.13 -36.28
CA LEU A 366 3.84 12.03 -37.08
C LEU A 366 4.79 10.94 -36.56
N GLU A 367 4.71 10.60 -35.28
CA GLU A 367 5.56 9.62 -34.59
C GLU A 367 5.56 8.19 -35.15
N PRO A 368 4.51 7.67 -35.82
CA PRO A 368 4.52 6.33 -36.40
C PRO A 368 5.62 6.09 -37.44
N TYR A 369 6.14 7.17 -38.05
CA TYR A 369 7.25 7.12 -38.99
C TYR A 369 8.32 8.15 -38.66
N SER A 370 9.59 7.73 -38.75
CA SER A 370 10.70 8.67 -38.63
C SER A 370 10.68 9.70 -39.76
N PRO A 371 11.21 10.92 -39.53
CA PRO A 371 11.30 11.97 -40.56
C PRO A 371 11.97 11.49 -41.87
N ALA A 372 12.90 10.53 -41.77
CA ALA A 372 13.56 9.94 -42.94
C ALA A 372 12.57 9.20 -43.86
N VAL A 373 11.60 8.46 -43.32
CA VAL A 373 10.60 7.73 -44.12
C VAL A 373 9.67 8.71 -44.85
N TRP A 374 9.27 9.80 -44.18
CA TRP A 374 8.46 10.86 -44.78
C TRP A 374 9.17 11.52 -45.97
N VAL A 375 10.45 11.85 -45.82
CA VAL A 375 11.26 12.44 -46.89
C VAL A 375 11.44 11.46 -48.04
N MET A 376 11.75 10.19 -47.74
CA MET A 376 11.89 9.14 -48.75
C MET A 376 10.61 8.95 -49.56
N MET A 377 9.44 9.00 -48.93
CA MET A 377 8.17 8.81 -49.62
C MET A 377 7.82 10.00 -50.54
N PHE A 378 7.75 11.22 -49.99
CA PHE A 378 7.26 12.39 -50.73
C PHE A 378 8.25 12.93 -51.75
N VAL A 379 9.55 12.87 -51.44
CA VAL A 379 10.58 13.50 -52.28
C VAL A 379 11.20 12.49 -53.23
N MET A 380 11.58 11.30 -52.76
CA MET A 380 12.32 10.35 -53.59
C MET A 380 11.40 9.40 -54.37
N CYS A 381 10.54 8.64 -53.68
CA CYS A 381 9.71 7.64 -54.35
C CYS A 381 8.66 8.28 -55.28
N LEU A 382 7.95 9.31 -54.81
CA LEU A 382 6.89 9.95 -55.61
C LEU A 382 7.44 10.65 -56.86
N SER A 383 8.55 11.38 -56.74
CA SER A 383 9.15 12.08 -57.89
C SER A 383 9.72 11.12 -58.93
N VAL A 384 10.40 10.05 -58.49
CA VAL A 384 10.97 9.02 -59.38
C VAL A 384 9.85 8.27 -60.13
N VAL A 385 8.77 7.90 -59.45
CA VAL A 385 7.63 7.24 -60.09
C VAL A 385 6.91 8.20 -61.06
N ALA A 386 6.77 9.48 -60.71
CA ALA A 386 6.18 10.47 -61.60
C ALA A 386 6.99 10.73 -62.88
N VAL A 387 8.31 10.76 -62.76
CA VAL A 387 9.22 10.91 -63.90
C VAL A 387 9.23 9.66 -64.77
N THR A 388 9.26 8.46 -64.19
CA THR A 388 9.24 7.20 -64.96
C THR A 388 7.91 6.97 -65.68
N VAL A 389 6.77 7.26 -65.05
CA VAL A 389 5.45 7.24 -65.72
C VAL A 389 5.39 8.24 -66.88
N PHE A 390 5.97 9.44 -66.70
CA PHE A 390 6.07 10.44 -67.78
C PHE A 390 6.95 9.95 -68.94
N ILE A 391 8.11 9.35 -68.63
CA ILE A 391 9.03 8.78 -69.63
C ILE A 391 8.34 7.64 -70.40
N PHE A 392 7.64 6.73 -69.72
CA PHE A 392 6.93 5.63 -70.36
C PHE A 392 5.76 6.11 -71.23
N GLU A 393 5.02 7.14 -70.83
CA GLU A 393 4.03 7.79 -71.70
C GLU A 393 4.67 8.49 -72.91
N PHE A 394 5.85 9.08 -72.74
CA PHE A 394 6.58 9.76 -73.81
C PHE A 394 7.10 8.79 -74.89
N PHE A 395 7.64 7.64 -74.46
CA PHE A 395 8.16 6.62 -75.38
C PHE A 395 7.10 5.61 -75.84
N SER A 396 5.95 5.52 -75.17
CA SER A 396 4.88 4.61 -75.59
C SER A 396 4.27 5.08 -76.92
N PRO A 397 4.17 4.19 -77.94
CA PRO A 397 3.56 4.52 -79.23
C PRO A 397 2.05 4.83 -79.13
N VAL A 398 1.43 4.55 -77.98
CA VAL A 398 0.00 4.77 -77.68
C VAL A 398 -0.24 6.04 -76.85
N GLY A 399 0.78 6.50 -76.11
CA GLY A 399 0.68 7.60 -75.13
C GLY A 399 0.95 8.97 -75.74
N TYR A 400 2.05 9.12 -76.49
CA TYR A 400 2.37 10.36 -77.18
C TYR A 400 1.69 10.38 -78.54
N ASN A 401 0.77 11.32 -78.77
CA ASN A 401 0.06 11.48 -80.03
C ASN A 401 1.04 11.82 -81.17
N ARG A 402 1.71 10.82 -81.76
CA ARG A 402 2.53 10.95 -82.97
C ARG A 402 1.60 11.08 -84.18
N SER A 403 0.78 12.13 -84.22
CA SER A 403 0.25 12.64 -85.47
C SER A 403 1.22 13.72 -85.98
N LEU A 404 2.32 13.28 -86.59
CA LEU A 404 3.28 14.17 -87.25
C LEU A 404 2.81 14.58 -88.66
N GLN A 405 1.51 14.47 -88.98
CA GLN A 405 0.94 14.87 -90.28
C GLN A 405 -0.32 15.75 -90.23
N SER A 406 -0.79 16.19 -89.07
CA SER A 406 -1.90 17.18 -89.04
C SER A 406 -1.68 18.26 -87.99
N ALA A 407 -0.78 19.20 -88.31
CA ALA A 407 -0.52 20.41 -87.54
C ALA A 407 -1.61 21.48 -87.73
N LYS A 408 -2.91 21.12 -87.66
CA LYS A 408 -4.00 22.11 -87.79
C LYS A 408 -5.22 21.95 -86.86
N LYS A 409 -5.08 21.27 -85.71
CA LYS A 409 -6.03 21.45 -84.59
C LYS A 409 -5.29 21.62 -83.27
N SER A 410 -5.64 22.68 -82.53
CA SER A 410 -5.00 23.03 -81.27
C SER A 410 -5.40 22.05 -80.16
N GLY A 411 -4.57 21.05 -79.92
CA GLY A 411 -4.72 20.13 -78.80
C GLY A 411 -3.34 19.68 -78.35
N GLY A 412 -2.77 20.37 -77.36
CA GLY A 412 -1.51 19.97 -76.72
C GLY A 412 -1.61 18.58 -76.08
N SER A 413 -0.48 18.02 -75.66
CA SER A 413 -0.43 16.72 -74.98
C SER A 413 -1.39 16.71 -73.78
N LYS A 414 -2.36 15.78 -73.79
CA LYS A 414 -3.42 15.72 -72.77
C LYS A 414 -2.87 15.40 -71.36
N PHE A 415 -1.73 14.71 -71.31
CA PHE A 415 -1.03 14.30 -70.09
C PHE A 415 0.30 15.06 -69.92
N THR A 416 0.44 15.83 -68.84
CA THR A 416 1.65 16.62 -68.52
C THR A 416 2.31 16.08 -67.24
N ILE A 417 3.59 16.36 -67.01
CA ILE A 417 4.30 15.89 -65.80
C ILE A 417 3.66 16.39 -64.50
N GLY A 418 3.06 17.58 -64.50
CA GLY A 418 2.28 18.07 -63.36
C GLY A 418 1.02 17.24 -63.10
N LYS A 419 0.32 16.78 -64.15
CA LYS A 419 -0.82 15.88 -64.01
C LYS A 419 -0.41 14.48 -63.56
N SER A 420 0.77 13.99 -63.94
CA SER A 420 1.28 12.68 -63.46
C SER A 420 1.70 12.73 -61.99
N VAL A 421 2.38 13.81 -61.55
CA VAL A 421 2.69 14.04 -60.14
C VAL A 421 1.42 14.15 -59.31
N TRP A 422 0.43 14.93 -59.77
CA TRP A 422 -0.85 15.11 -59.07
C TRP A 422 -1.66 13.80 -59.00
N LEU A 423 -1.69 13.00 -60.07
CA LEU A 423 -2.30 11.67 -60.09
C LEU A 423 -1.66 10.72 -59.05
N LEU A 424 -0.32 10.65 -59.02
CA LEU A 424 0.39 9.76 -58.10
C LEU A 424 0.27 10.21 -56.65
N TRP A 425 0.27 11.52 -56.40
CA TRP A 425 0.01 12.09 -55.08
C TRP A 425 -1.42 11.78 -54.60
N ALA A 426 -2.42 11.89 -55.49
CA ALA A 426 -3.80 11.52 -55.17
C ALA A 426 -3.96 10.02 -54.84
N LEU A 427 -3.24 9.15 -55.56
CA LEU A 427 -3.25 7.70 -55.30
C LEU A 427 -2.66 7.33 -53.93
N VAL A 428 -1.64 8.04 -53.44
CA VAL A 428 -1.05 7.82 -52.11
C VAL A 428 -2.09 8.03 -51.00
N PHE A 429 -2.91 9.07 -51.13
CA PHE A 429 -3.95 9.40 -50.14
C PHE A 429 -5.27 8.67 -50.38
N ASN A 430 -5.31 7.68 -51.28
CA ASN A 430 -6.51 6.95 -51.65
C ASN A 430 -7.69 7.87 -52.08
N ASN A 431 -7.37 9.03 -52.67
CA ASN A 431 -8.35 10.01 -53.12
C ASN A 431 -8.57 9.91 -54.63
N SER A 432 -9.83 9.80 -55.05
CA SER A 432 -10.22 9.75 -56.46
C SER A 432 -10.30 11.16 -57.06
N VAL A 433 -9.15 11.78 -57.31
CA VAL A 433 -9.13 13.01 -58.11
C VAL A 433 -9.42 12.65 -59.57
N PRO A 434 -10.35 13.34 -60.25
CA PRO A 434 -10.66 13.10 -61.66
C PRO A 434 -9.50 13.58 -62.56
N VAL A 435 -8.44 12.80 -62.64
CA VAL A 435 -7.33 12.98 -63.58
C VAL A 435 -7.42 11.89 -64.65
N GLU A 436 -7.19 12.24 -65.91
CA GLU A 436 -7.17 11.28 -67.01
C GLU A 436 -6.09 10.20 -66.77
N ASN A 437 -6.48 8.92 -66.79
CA ASN A 437 -5.56 7.79 -66.64
C ASN A 437 -4.56 7.70 -67.81
N PRO A 438 -3.32 7.22 -67.56
CA PRO A 438 -2.33 7.00 -68.60
C PRO A 438 -2.80 5.98 -69.64
N ARG A 439 -2.44 6.19 -70.91
CA ARG A 439 -2.88 5.36 -72.03
C ARG A 439 -1.98 4.16 -72.27
N GLY A 440 -0.67 4.30 -72.03
CA GLY A 440 0.32 3.25 -72.20
C GLY A 440 0.06 2.07 -71.26
N THR A 441 0.13 0.84 -71.77
CA THR A 441 -0.03 -0.38 -70.96
C THR A 441 1.06 -0.52 -69.90
N THR A 442 2.29 -0.14 -70.21
CA THR A 442 3.42 -0.09 -69.27
C THR A 442 3.18 0.90 -68.14
N SER A 443 2.69 2.10 -68.46
CA SER A 443 2.32 3.13 -67.47
C SER A 443 1.14 2.69 -66.60
N LYS A 444 0.16 1.96 -67.15
CA LYS A 444 -0.94 1.36 -66.37
C LYS A 444 -0.43 0.33 -65.35
N ILE A 445 0.47 -0.56 -65.77
CA ILE A 445 1.08 -1.55 -64.86
C ILE A 445 1.89 -0.83 -63.77
N MET A 446 2.67 0.19 -64.13
CA MET A 446 3.43 0.98 -63.16
C MET A 446 2.53 1.68 -62.13
N VAL A 447 1.43 2.28 -62.59
CA VAL A 447 0.43 2.92 -61.71
C VAL A 447 -0.28 1.89 -60.82
N LEU A 448 -0.54 0.67 -61.31
CA LEU A 448 -1.10 -0.41 -60.50
C LEU A 448 -0.14 -0.88 -59.40
N VAL A 449 1.14 -1.04 -59.70
CA VAL A 449 2.17 -1.39 -58.70
C VAL A 449 2.33 -0.28 -57.67
N TRP A 450 2.33 0.99 -58.11
CA TRP A 450 2.34 2.14 -57.21
C TRP A 450 1.10 2.20 -56.33
N ALA A 451 -0.09 1.94 -56.88
CA ALA A 451 -1.33 1.89 -56.12
C ALA A 451 -1.30 0.79 -55.05
N PHE A 452 -0.75 -0.39 -55.37
CA PHE A 452 -0.56 -1.45 -54.39
C PHE A 452 0.40 -1.04 -53.27
N PHE A 453 1.53 -0.42 -53.61
CA PHE A 453 2.47 0.14 -52.63
C PHE A 453 1.83 1.22 -51.74
N ALA A 454 1.06 2.13 -52.33
CA ALA A 454 0.33 3.16 -51.60
C ALA A 454 -0.68 2.59 -50.60
N VAL A 455 -1.42 1.55 -50.98
CA VAL A 455 -2.36 0.85 -50.08
C VAL A 455 -1.62 0.19 -48.92
N ILE A 456 -0.49 -0.48 -49.18
CA ILE A 456 0.34 -1.07 -48.11
C ILE A 456 0.85 0.02 -47.17
N PHE A 457 1.37 1.12 -47.70
CA PHE A 457 1.89 2.22 -46.90
C PHE A 457 0.81 2.86 -46.02
N LEU A 458 -0.40 3.05 -46.57
CA LEU A 458 -1.55 3.55 -45.81
C LEU A 458 -1.96 2.56 -44.72
N ALA A 459 -2.02 1.26 -45.03
CA ALA A 459 -2.36 0.22 -44.08
C ALA A 459 -1.32 0.09 -42.95
N SER A 460 -0.03 0.22 -43.25
CA SER A 460 1.01 0.21 -42.20
C SER A 460 1.01 1.49 -41.37
N TYR A 461 0.66 2.64 -41.95
CA TYR A 461 0.48 3.88 -41.19
C TYR A 461 -0.68 3.75 -40.20
N THR A 462 -1.84 3.27 -40.66
CA THR A 462 -3.02 3.10 -39.78
C THR A 462 -2.77 2.06 -38.70
N ALA A 463 -2.06 0.97 -39.01
CA ALA A 463 -1.68 -0.04 -38.02
C ALA A 463 -0.70 0.49 -36.96
N ASN A 464 0.35 1.20 -37.38
CA ASN A 464 1.33 1.75 -36.43
C ASN A 464 0.75 2.89 -35.59
N LEU A 465 -0.09 3.74 -36.17
CA LEU A 465 -0.80 4.78 -35.43
C LEU A 465 -1.76 4.15 -34.40
N ALA A 466 -2.51 3.11 -34.78
CA ALA A 466 -3.37 2.40 -33.85
C ALA A 466 -2.57 1.73 -32.72
N ALA A 467 -1.45 1.09 -33.03
CA ALA A 467 -0.57 0.49 -32.03
C ALA A 467 0.01 1.54 -31.07
N PHE A 468 0.41 2.71 -31.58
CA PHE A 468 0.89 3.82 -30.75
C PHE A 468 -0.22 4.37 -29.84
N MET A 469 -1.43 4.56 -30.38
CA MET A 469 -2.57 5.06 -29.60
C MET A 469 -3.04 4.08 -28.51
N ILE A 470 -2.77 2.78 -28.65
CA ILE A 470 -3.01 1.77 -27.61
C ILE A 470 -1.97 1.86 -26.49
N GLN A 471 -0.75 2.30 -26.79
CA GLN A 471 0.31 2.49 -25.82
C GLN A 471 0.14 3.85 -25.12
N GLU A 472 -0.71 3.91 -24.10
CA GLU A 472 -0.67 5.05 -23.17
C GLU A 472 0.65 5.00 -22.38
N GLU A 473 1.62 5.82 -22.76
CA GLU A 473 2.81 6.04 -21.93
C GLU A 473 2.43 6.93 -20.76
N TYR A 474 2.29 6.32 -19.58
CA TYR A 474 2.10 7.08 -18.35
C TYR A 474 3.42 7.76 -18.00
N ILE A 475 3.46 9.08 -18.14
CA ILE A 475 4.61 9.86 -17.69
C ILE A 475 4.43 10.11 -16.20
N ASP A 476 5.33 9.54 -15.39
CA ASP A 476 5.45 9.92 -13.99
C ASP A 476 5.65 11.44 -13.92
N THR A 477 4.69 12.14 -13.31
CA THR A 477 4.68 13.62 -13.26
C THR A 477 5.91 14.18 -12.54
N VAL A 478 6.49 13.39 -11.64
CA VAL A 478 7.68 13.74 -10.86
C VAL A 478 8.62 12.53 -10.76
N SER A 479 9.93 12.76 -10.90
CA SER A 479 10.93 11.70 -10.92
C SER A 479 11.32 11.20 -9.52
N GLY A 480 11.18 12.06 -8.50
CA GLY A 480 11.47 11.72 -7.11
C GLY A 480 11.49 12.91 -6.18
N LEU A 481 11.85 12.68 -4.91
CA LEU A 481 11.82 13.73 -3.87
C LEU A 481 12.83 14.86 -4.14
N SER A 482 13.98 14.55 -4.75
CA SER A 482 15.03 15.53 -5.07
C SER A 482 14.78 16.31 -6.38
N ASP A 483 13.64 16.08 -7.05
CA ASP A 483 13.27 16.77 -8.29
C ASP A 483 13.25 18.29 -8.08
N LYS A 484 13.70 19.05 -9.08
CA LYS A 484 13.67 20.52 -9.07
C LYS A 484 12.25 21.05 -8.81
N LYS A 485 11.23 20.31 -9.25
CA LYS A 485 9.81 20.62 -9.01
C LYS A 485 9.45 20.74 -7.52
N PHE A 486 10.06 19.93 -6.64
CA PHE A 486 9.83 20.01 -5.19
C PHE A 486 10.70 21.07 -4.51
N GLN A 487 11.90 21.35 -5.04
CA GLN A 487 12.78 22.37 -4.49
C GLN A 487 12.29 23.79 -4.79
N GLN A 488 11.71 24.00 -5.98
CA GLN A 488 11.18 25.28 -6.45
C GLN A 488 9.74 25.11 -6.96
N PRO A 489 8.75 24.97 -6.06
CA PRO A 489 7.36 24.71 -6.45
C PRO A 489 6.69 25.89 -7.16
N ALA A 490 7.22 27.11 -7.02
CA ALA A 490 6.69 28.32 -7.64
C ALA A 490 7.14 28.51 -9.11
N ASP A 491 8.19 27.81 -9.54
CA ASP A 491 8.72 27.93 -10.92
C ASP A 491 7.82 27.19 -11.92
N GLN A 492 7.05 26.20 -11.45
CA GLN A 492 6.07 25.48 -12.27
C GLN A 492 4.73 26.20 -12.23
N TYR A 493 4.08 26.37 -13.39
CA TYR A 493 2.74 26.92 -13.49
C TYR A 493 1.76 25.83 -13.98
N PRO A 494 0.70 25.49 -13.22
CA PRO A 494 0.36 25.97 -11.87
C PRO A 494 1.35 25.47 -10.78
N PRO A 495 1.46 26.15 -9.63
CA PRO A 495 2.40 25.78 -8.58
C PRO A 495 2.05 24.43 -7.96
N LEU A 496 3.06 23.58 -7.78
CA LEU A 496 2.91 22.22 -7.27
C LEU A 496 2.58 22.24 -5.76
N ARG A 497 1.38 21.81 -5.38
CA ARG A 497 0.96 21.72 -3.97
C ARG A 497 1.27 20.34 -3.42
N PHE A 498 2.13 20.29 -2.41
CA PHE A 498 2.45 19.05 -1.72
C PHE A 498 2.51 19.23 -0.20
N GLY A 499 2.26 18.15 0.53
CA GLY A 499 2.12 18.14 1.98
C GLY A 499 2.45 16.78 2.61
N THR A 500 2.63 16.75 3.92
CA THR A 500 2.77 15.52 4.72
C THR A 500 1.92 15.60 6.00
N VAL A 501 1.96 14.56 6.83
CA VAL A 501 1.34 14.54 8.16
C VAL A 501 2.29 15.19 9.19
N PRO A 502 1.85 16.18 9.98
CA PRO A 502 2.70 16.86 10.95
C PRO A 502 3.04 15.96 12.14
N ASN A 503 4.19 16.21 12.77
CA ASN A 503 4.77 15.45 13.87
C ASN A 503 5.14 13.99 13.52
N GLY A 504 5.30 13.69 12.23
CA GLY A 504 5.80 12.42 11.72
C GLY A 504 7.33 12.39 11.59
N SER A 505 7.88 11.18 11.39
CA SER A 505 9.30 11.00 11.04
C SER A 505 9.63 11.57 9.66
N THR A 506 8.64 11.58 8.74
CA THR A 506 8.77 12.16 7.40
C THR A 506 8.98 13.67 7.45
N GLU A 507 8.18 14.39 8.24
CA GLU A 507 8.31 15.84 8.42
C GLU A 507 9.67 16.19 9.02
N GLU A 508 10.11 15.47 10.06
CA GLU A 508 11.39 15.73 10.71
C GLU A 508 12.58 15.50 9.76
N ASN A 509 12.53 14.43 8.96
CA ASN A 509 13.55 14.15 7.95
C ASN A 509 13.60 15.24 6.86
N ILE A 510 12.44 15.73 6.40
CA ILE A 510 12.38 16.82 5.42
C ILE A 510 12.85 18.13 6.05
N ARG A 511 12.55 18.38 7.32
CA ARG A 511 12.99 19.58 8.05
C ARG A 511 14.51 19.67 8.15
N SER A 512 15.19 18.56 8.43
CA SER A 512 16.66 18.53 8.55
C SER A 512 17.36 18.55 7.19
N ASN A 513 16.84 17.81 6.20
CA ASN A 513 17.50 17.66 4.90
C ASN A 513 17.12 18.74 3.87
N TYR A 514 15.87 19.22 3.90
CA TYR A 514 15.30 20.13 2.87
C TYR A 514 14.51 21.28 3.51
N PRO A 515 15.18 22.27 4.15
CA PRO A 515 14.52 23.33 4.92
C PRO A 515 13.60 24.22 4.05
N ASN A 516 14.00 24.55 2.83
CA ASN A 516 13.18 25.37 1.91
C ASN A 516 11.89 24.64 1.50
N MET A 517 12.01 23.33 1.24
CA MET A 517 10.87 22.46 0.93
C MET A 517 9.91 22.39 2.13
N HIS A 518 10.45 22.23 3.34
CA HIS A 518 9.65 22.17 4.56
C HIS A 518 8.85 23.46 4.80
N GLN A 519 9.46 24.63 4.61
CA GLN A 519 8.77 25.92 4.77
C GLN A 519 7.58 26.08 3.84
N TYR A 520 7.68 25.58 2.60
CA TYR A 520 6.56 25.54 1.67
C TYR A 520 5.49 24.53 2.10
N MET A 521 5.93 23.32 2.46
CA MET A 521 5.07 22.18 2.82
C MET A 521 4.15 22.46 4.02
N ILE A 522 4.62 23.20 5.04
CA ILE A 522 3.86 23.51 6.26
C ILE A 522 2.46 24.09 5.96
N ARG A 523 2.33 24.87 4.87
CA ARG A 523 1.07 25.52 4.48
C ARG A 523 0.02 24.52 3.99
N ASN A 524 0.46 23.39 3.46
CA ASN A 524 -0.36 22.38 2.79
C ASN A 524 -0.38 21.03 3.56
N ASN A 525 0.10 21.01 4.81
CA ASN A 525 0.10 19.80 5.64
C ASN A 525 -1.32 19.27 5.89
N GLN A 526 -1.43 17.95 5.98
CA GLN A 526 -2.69 17.22 6.12
C GLN A 526 -2.82 16.63 7.52
N LYS A 527 -4.04 16.51 8.06
CA LYS A 527 -4.22 16.00 9.44
C LYS A 527 -4.06 14.49 9.53
N GLY A 528 -4.36 13.75 8.46
CA GLY A 528 -4.27 12.31 8.40
C GLY A 528 -4.10 11.79 6.97
N VAL A 529 -3.77 10.51 6.86
CA VAL A 529 -3.46 9.84 5.58
C VAL A 529 -4.71 9.73 4.69
N GLU A 530 -5.86 9.35 5.25
CA GLU A 530 -7.11 9.19 4.49
C GLU A 530 -7.58 10.54 3.90
N GLU A 531 -7.57 11.62 4.69
CA GLU A 531 -7.92 12.97 4.22
C GLU A 531 -6.95 13.46 3.12
N ALA A 532 -5.67 13.13 3.24
CA ALA A 532 -4.68 13.47 2.22
C ALA A 532 -4.95 12.78 0.89
N ILE A 533 -5.35 11.50 0.92
CA ILE A 533 -5.70 10.72 -0.29
C ILE A 533 -6.96 11.28 -0.94
N ASP A 534 -7.97 11.67 -0.17
CA ASP A 534 -9.17 12.32 -0.70
C ASP A 534 -8.85 13.68 -1.33
N ASN A 535 -7.94 14.45 -0.73
CA ASN A 535 -7.45 15.72 -1.28
C ASN A 535 -6.61 15.53 -2.56
N LEU A 536 -5.87 14.43 -2.69
CA LEU A 536 -5.21 14.04 -3.94
C LEU A 536 -6.23 13.69 -5.03
N LYS A 537 -7.23 12.86 -4.70
CA LYS A 537 -8.27 12.44 -5.65
C LYS A 537 -9.12 13.59 -6.16
N THR A 538 -9.35 14.61 -5.32
CA THR A 538 -10.13 15.81 -5.68
C THR A 538 -9.29 16.89 -6.38
N GLY A 539 -7.97 16.69 -6.52
CA GLY A 539 -7.08 17.67 -7.11
C GLY A 539 -6.88 18.94 -6.26
N LYS A 540 -7.09 18.86 -4.95
CA LYS A 540 -6.74 19.93 -4.00
C LYS A 540 -5.26 19.87 -3.60
N LEU A 541 -4.69 18.68 -3.66
CA LEU A 541 -3.29 18.40 -3.44
C LEU A 541 -2.76 17.68 -4.69
N ASP A 542 -1.55 18.02 -5.12
CA ASP A 542 -0.97 17.46 -6.35
C ASP A 542 -0.02 16.29 -6.03
N ALA A 543 0.65 16.34 -4.88
CA ALA A 543 1.49 15.25 -4.37
C ALA A 543 1.43 15.12 -2.84
N PHE A 544 1.46 13.89 -2.33
CA PHE A 544 1.48 13.59 -0.90
C PHE A 544 2.72 12.79 -0.55
N ILE A 545 3.46 13.23 0.47
CA ILE A 545 4.71 12.61 0.88
C ILE A 545 4.48 11.91 2.21
N TYR A 546 4.67 10.59 2.25
CA TYR A 546 4.47 9.80 3.46
C TYR A 546 5.25 8.48 3.40
N ASP A 547 5.05 7.63 4.40
CA ASP A 547 5.67 6.33 4.51
C ASP A 547 5.25 5.38 3.37
N ALA A 548 6.24 4.76 2.72
CA ALA A 548 6.06 3.98 1.51
C ALA A 548 5.15 2.77 1.72
N ALA A 549 5.30 2.03 2.83
CA ALA A 549 4.47 0.86 3.09
C ALA A 549 2.98 1.23 3.25
N VAL A 550 2.69 2.35 3.93
CA VAL A 550 1.33 2.88 4.06
C VAL A 550 0.80 3.35 2.71
N LEU A 551 1.58 4.12 1.95
CA LEU A 551 1.18 4.60 0.62
C LEU A 551 0.94 3.45 -0.37
N ASN A 552 1.80 2.43 -0.39
CA ASN A 552 1.66 1.25 -1.24
C ASN A 552 0.41 0.44 -0.87
N TYR A 553 0.08 0.34 0.42
CA TYR A 553 -1.18 -0.27 0.85
C TYR A 553 -2.39 0.55 0.39
N MET A 554 -2.37 1.86 0.60
CA MET A 554 -3.47 2.75 0.23
C MET A 554 -3.70 2.80 -1.30
N ALA A 555 -2.63 2.80 -2.09
CA ALA A 555 -2.72 2.70 -3.55
C ALA A 555 -3.36 1.38 -3.99
N ARG A 556 -2.99 0.25 -3.35
CA ARG A 556 -3.54 -1.08 -3.66
C ARG A 556 -5.00 -1.25 -3.25
N LYS A 557 -5.43 -0.57 -2.19
CA LYS A 557 -6.80 -0.66 -1.65
C LYS A 557 -7.81 0.22 -2.40
N ASP A 558 -7.36 1.24 -3.11
CA ASP A 558 -8.25 2.22 -3.75
C ASP A 558 -9.21 1.58 -4.76
N GLU A 559 -10.52 1.84 -4.63
CA GLU A 559 -11.55 1.19 -5.49
C GLU A 559 -11.45 1.60 -6.97
N GLY A 560 -10.86 2.77 -7.26
CA GLY A 560 -10.76 3.33 -8.60
C GLY A 560 -9.34 3.36 -9.18
N CYS A 561 -8.34 2.83 -8.47
CA CYS A 561 -6.91 2.91 -8.81
C CYS A 561 -6.48 4.30 -9.32
N LYS A 562 -7.02 5.38 -8.71
CA LYS A 562 -6.82 6.77 -9.17
C LYS A 562 -5.55 7.39 -8.64
N VAL A 563 -4.88 6.74 -7.70
CA VAL A 563 -3.63 7.21 -7.09
C VAL A 563 -2.56 6.16 -7.27
N MET A 564 -1.31 6.60 -7.39
CA MET A 564 -0.16 5.72 -7.55
C MET A 564 1.07 6.28 -6.83
N THR A 565 1.99 5.39 -6.47
CA THR A 565 3.30 5.75 -5.92
C THR A 565 4.31 5.91 -7.06
N ILE A 566 5.23 6.86 -6.90
CA ILE A 566 6.22 7.21 -7.94
C ILE A 566 7.25 6.09 -8.14
N GLY A 567 7.67 5.86 -9.39
CA GLY A 567 8.85 5.06 -9.71
C GLY A 567 8.69 3.55 -9.47
N SER A 568 7.48 3.00 -9.64
CA SER A 568 7.16 1.59 -9.33
C SER A 568 7.53 1.19 -7.89
N GLY A 569 7.28 2.07 -6.92
CA GLY A 569 7.57 1.80 -5.51
C GLY A 569 9.02 2.08 -5.10
N LYS A 570 9.77 2.86 -5.88
CA LYS A 570 11.07 3.39 -5.44
C LYS A 570 10.88 4.24 -4.17
N VAL A 571 11.65 3.91 -3.14
CA VAL A 571 11.64 4.60 -1.86
C VAL A 571 12.86 5.50 -1.72
N PHE A 572 12.65 6.69 -1.17
CA PHE A 572 13.69 7.62 -0.76
C PHE A 572 13.98 7.41 0.72
N ALA A 573 15.24 7.51 1.14
CA ALA A 573 15.65 7.25 2.52
C ALA A 573 15.14 5.88 3.03
N THR A 574 15.72 4.80 2.50
CA THR A 574 15.43 3.42 2.92
C THR A 574 15.62 3.27 4.43
N THR A 575 14.57 2.81 5.11
CA THR A 575 14.56 2.47 6.54
C THR A 575 13.71 1.21 6.73
N GLY A 576 13.38 0.87 7.97
CA GLY A 576 12.46 -0.21 8.26
C GLY A 576 11.65 0.04 9.51
N TYR A 577 10.60 -0.75 9.68
CA TYR A 577 9.89 -0.81 10.95
C TYR A 577 10.65 -1.69 11.93
N GLY A 578 10.94 -1.11 13.10
CA GLY A 578 11.64 -1.79 14.19
C GLY A 578 10.78 -1.84 15.45
N ILE A 579 10.99 -2.86 16.26
CA ILE A 579 10.44 -2.96 17.60
C ILE A 579 11.34 -2.12 18.52
N ALA A 580 10.75 -1.20 19.28
CA ALA A 580 11.50 -0.40 20.24
C ALA A 580 11.52 -1.08 21.61
N LEU A 581 12.70 -1.16 22.21
CA LEU A 581 12.95 -1.70 23.54
C LEU A 581 13.68 -0.65 24.37
N HIS A 582 13.66 -0.84 25.68
CA HIS A 582 14.60 -0.14 26.56
C HIS A 582 16.05 -0.40 26.16
N LYS A 583 16.89 0.61 26.39
CA LYS A 583 18.35 0.47 26.29
C LYS A 583 18.85 -0.66 27.16
N ASN A 584 19.72 -1.50 26.59
CA ASN A 584 20.32 -2.65 27.26
C ASN A 584 19.30 -3.69 27.74
N SER A 585 18.17 -3.83 27.03
CA SER A 585 17.16 -4.84 27.35
C SER A 585 17.67 -6.25 27.06
N ARG A 586 17.49 -7.16 28.03
CA ARG A 586 17.82 -8.58 27.89
C ARG A 586 17.05 -9.28 26.76
N TRP A 587 15.94 -8.70 26.31
CA TRP A 587 15.04 -9.29 25.32
C TRP A 587 15.45 -9.04 23.88
N LYS A 588 16.34 -8.07 23.64
CA LYS A 588 16.74 -7.70 22.27
C LYS A 588 17.30 -8.87 21.48
N ARG A 589 18.34 -9.53 21.99
CA ARG A 589 19.01 -10.62 21.26
C ARG A 589 18.07 -11.81 20.97
N PRO A 590 17.26 -12.30 21.92
CA PRO A 590 16.23 -13.30 21.62
C PRO A 590 15.20 -12.86 20.57
N LEU A 591 14.75 -11.59 20.62
CA LEU A 591 13.79 -11.06 19.65
C LEU A 591 14.39 -10.90 18.25
N ASP A 592 15.62 -10.40 18.15
CA ASP A 592 16.32 -10.25 16.87
C ASP A 592 16.53 -11.61 16.19
N LEU A 593 16.91 -12.64 16.95
CA LEU A 593 17.04 -14.00 16.42
C LEU A 593 15.69 -14.57 15.98
N ALA A 594 14.63 -14.36 16.75
CA ALA A 594 13.29 -14.82 16.40
C ALA A 594 12.73 -14.09 15.17
N LEU A 595 12.98 -12.78 15.02
CA LEU A 595 12.61 -12.02 13.83
C LEU A 595 13.33 -12.53 12.59
N LEU A 596 14.64 -12.76 12.67
CA LEU A 596 15.42 -13.32 11.56
C LEU A 596 14.92 -14.72 11.18
N GLN A 597 14.51 -15.53 12.17
CA GLN A 597 13.88 -16.82 11.91
C GLN A 597 12.54 -16.66 11.16
N LEU A 598 11.68 -15.73 11.56
CA LEU A 598 10.40 -15.47 10.89
C LEU A 598 10.58 -15.01 9.44
N VAL A 599 11.62 -14.22 9.17
CA VAL A 599 11.99 -13.80 7.81
C VAL A 599 12.52 -14.99 7.02
N GLY A 600 13.35 -15.84 7.61
CA GLY A 600 13.91 -17.03 6.96
C GLY A 600 12.90 -18.16 6.69
N ASP A 601 11.82 -18.23 7.48
CA ASP A 601 10.72 -19.21 7.34
C ASP A 601 9.60 -18.71 6.39
N ASP A 602 9.79 -17.58 5.69
CA ASP A 602 8.81 -16.90 4.81
C ASP A 602 7.48 -16.53 5.49
N GLU A 603 7.42 -16.51 6.83
CA GLU A 603 6.20 -16.18 7.56
C GLU A 603 5.84 -14.69 7.44
N ILE A 604 6.85 -13.82 7.36
CA ILE A 604 6.66 -12.38 7.16
C ILE A 604 6.07 -12.10 5.78
N ASP A 605 6.59 -12.73 4.72
CA ASP A 605 6.06 -12.61 3.35
C ASP A 605 4.61 -13.09 3.25
N MET A 606 4.28 -14.19 3.94
CA MET A 606 2.91 -14.67 4.05
C MET A 606 2.00 -13.60 4.70
N LEU A 607 2.45 -12.99 5.80
CA LEU A 607 1.69 -11.93 6.47
C LEU A 607 1.58 -10.67 5.61
N GLU A 608 2.60 -10.34 4.83
CA GLU A 608 2.56 -9.20 3.90
C GLU A 608 1.50 -9.44 2.83
N ARG A 609 1.44 -10.63 2.24
CA ARG A 609 0.39 -10.98 1.28
C ARG A 609 -0.99 -11.00 1.90
N LEU A 610 -1.13 -11.34 3.19
CA LEU A 610 -2.41 -11.33 3.88
C LEU A 610 -2.91 -9.91 4.17
N TRP A 611 -2.04 -9.05 4.70
CA TRP A 611 -2.43 -7.74 5.26
C TRP A 611 -2.17 -6.55 4.32
N LEU A 612 -1.13 -6.63 3.48
CA LEU A 612 -0.71 -5.54 2.59
C LEU A 612 -1.12 -5.78 1.13
N SER A 613 -1.77 -6.90 0.80
CA SER A 613 -2.37 -7.09 -0.53
C SER A 613 -3.60 -6.21 -0.73
N GLY A 614 -3.88 -5.88 -1.99
CA GLY A 614 -5.06 -5.13 -2.39
C GLY A 614 -5.46 -5.43 -3.82
N ILE A 615 -6.51 -4.75 -4.29
CA ILE A 615 -7.24 -5.05 -5.52
C ILE A 615 -6.51 -4.48 -6.74
N CYS A 616 -5.89 -3.30 -6.61
CA CYS A 616 -5.10 -2.70 -7.68
C CYS A 616 -3.74 -3.40 -7.77
N HIS A 617 -3.55 -4.22 -8.80
CA HIS A 617 -2.22 -4.71 -9.16
C HIS A 617 -1.51 -3.68 -10.04
N ASN A 618 -0.19 -3.51 -9.81
CA ASN A 618 0.68 -2.68 -10.66
C ASN A 618 0.80 -3.22 -12.10
N ASP A 619 0.21 -4.39 -12.37
CA ASP A 619 0.04 -4.90 -13.72
C ASP A 619 -0.99 -4.05 -14.43
N LYS A 620 -0.49 -3.15 -15.28
CA LYS A 620 -1.14 -2.47 -16.41
C LYS A 620 -2.62 -2.84 -16.50
N ILE A 621 -3.44 -2.26 -15.64
CA ILE A 621 -4.88 -2.26 -15.87
C ILE A 621 -5.01 -1.37 -17.09
N GLU A 622 -5.14 -2.02 -18.25
CA GLU A 622 -5.46 -1.43 -19.54
C GLU A 622 -6.85 -0.82 -19.40
N VAL A 623 -6.89 0.35 -18.78
CA VAL A 623 -8.11 1.14 -18.70
C VAL A 623 -8.42 1.50 -20.14
N MET A 624 -9.62 1.12 -20.59
CA MET A 624 -10.10 1.35 -21.94
C MET A 624 -9.83 2.80 -22.35
N SER A 625 -9.07 2.94 -23.45
CA SER A 625 -8.68 4.19 -24.10
C SER A 625 -9.73 5.28 -23.90
N SER A 626 -9.28 6.39 -23.32
CA SER A 626 -10.07 7.62 -23.31
C SER A 626 -10.41 8.05 -24.74
N LYS A 627 -11.53 8.76 -24.92
CA LYS A 627 -11.90 9.33 -26.22
C LYS A 627 -10.81 10.33 -26.65
N LEU A 628 -10.42 10.33 -27.93
CA LEU A 628 -9.48 11.35 -28.43
C LEU A 628 -10.09 12.74 -28.23
N ASP A 629 -9.39 13.58 -27.47
CA ASP A 629 -9.76 14.97 -27.22
C ASP A 629 -9.21 15.91 -28.31
N ILE A 630 -9.71 17.14 -28.35
CA ILE A 630 -9.27 18.17 -29.31
C ILE A 630 -7.77 18.47 -29.18
N ASP A 631 -7.23 18.38 -27.96
CA ASP A 631 -5.82 18.61 -27.66
C ASP A 631 -4.92 17.56 -28.34
N ASN A 632 -5.38 16.31 -28.41
CA ASN A 632 -4.65 15.22 -29.06
C ASN A 632 -4.63 15.37 -30.59
N MET A 633 -5.64 16.03 -31.18
CA MET A 633 -5.74 16.28 -32.63
C MET A 633 -5.28 17.70 -33.04
N ALA A 634 -4.90 18.55 -32.07
CA ALA A 634 -4.50 19.94 -32.30
C ALA A 634 -3.40 20.08 -33.37
N GLY A 635 -2.43 19.18 -33.38
CA GLY A 635 -1.34 19.16 -34.36
C GLY A 635 -1.81 19.10 -35.82
N VAL A 636 -2.88 18.35 -36.10
CA VAL A 636 -3.46 18.24 -37.46
C VAL A 636 -4.12 19.56 -37.87
N PHE A 637 -4.82 20.22 -36.94
CA PHE A 637 -5.41 21.54 -37.19
C PHE A 637 -4.35 22.61 -37.45
N TYR A 638 -3.24 22.59 -36.71
CA TYR A 638 -2.11 23.50 -36.97
C TYR A 638 -1.51 23.29 -38.36
N MET A 639 -1.33 22.04 -38.81
CA MET A 639 -0.83 21.74 -40.16
C MET A 639 -1.77 22.23 -41.26
N LEU A 640 -3.10 22.11 -41.06
CA LEU A 640 -4.08 22.63 -42.00
C LEU A 640 -3.98 24.15 -42.14
N LEU A 641 -3.86 24.87 -41.02
CA LEU A 641 -3.69 26.33 -41.02
C LEU A 641 -2.40 26.76 -41.74
N VAL A 642 -1.29 26.06 -41.51
CA VAL A 642 -0.02 26.31 -42.22
C VAL A 642 -0.19 26.06 -43.73
N ALA A 643 -0.88 24.98 -44.12
CA ALA A 643 -1.15 24.67 -45.53
C ALA A 643 -2.05 25.72 -46.21
N MET A 644 -3.07 26.24 -45.52
CA MET A 644 -3.90 27.36 -45.98
C MET A 644 -3.07 28.64 -46.14
N GLY A 645 -2.14 28.92 -45.22
CA GLY A 645 -1.21 30.03 -45.35
C GLY A 645 -0.29 29.90 -46.57
N LEU A 646 0.28 28.71 -46.79
CA LEU A 646 1.14 28.43 -47.95
C LEU A 646 0.37 28.53 -49.27
N SER A 647 -0.88 28.07 -49.35
CA SER A 647 -1.69 28.18 -50.57
C SER A 647 -2.03 29.63 -50.92
N LEU A 648 -2.30 30.48 -49.92
CA LEU A 648 -2.48 31.91 -50.11
C LEU A 648 -1.19 32.59 -50.61
N LEU A 649 -0.02 32.19 -50.10
CA LEU A 649 1.27 32.69 -50.58
C LEU A 649 1.51 32.29 -52.05
N VAL A 650 1.20 31.05 -52.42
CA VAL A 650 1.28 30.59 -53.82
C VAL A 650 0.31 31.38 -54.70
N PHE A 651 -0.92 31.60 -54.25
CA PHE A 651 -1.90 32.41 -54.98
C PHE A 651 -1.42 33.86 -55.17
N ALA A 652 -0.87 34.48 -54.13
CA ALA A 652 -0.28 35.81 -54.21
C ALA A 652 0.91 35.85 -55.18
N TRP A 653 1.76 34.81 -55.16
CA TRP A 653 2.88 34.66 -56.09
C TRP A 653 2.41 34.52 -57.55
N GLU A 654 1.41 33.68 -57.81
CA GLU A 654 0.81 33.52 -59.14
C GLU A 654 0.24 34.85 -59.66
N HIS A 655 -0.46 35.59 -58.80
CA HIS A 655 -1.02 36.89 -59.15
C HIS A 655 0.07 37.95 -59.40
N LEU A 656 1.16 37.91 -58.64
CA LEU A 656 2.31 38.80 -58.82
C LEU A 656 3.06 38.48 -60.12
N VAL A 657 3.25 37.20 -60.45
CA VAL A 657 3.82 36.74 -61.72
C VAL A 657 2.92 37.14 -62.90
N TYR A 658 1.60 36.96 -62.79
CA TYR A 658 0.64 37.37 -63.80
C TYR A 658 0.66 38.90 -64.00
N TRP A 659 0.69 39.67 -62.92
CA TRP A 659 0.75 41.13 -62.95
C TRP A 659 2.05 41.64 -63.59
N LYS A 660 3.20 41.04 -63.27
CA LYS A 660 4.50 41.38 -63.85
C LYS A 660 4.60 41.02 -65.34
N LEU A 661 4.06 39.87 -65.75
CA LEU A 661 3.95 39.47 -67.17
C LEU A 661 3.02 40.41 -67.96
N ARG A 662 1.94 40.90 -67.34
CA ARG A 662 1.00 41.85 -67.97
C ARG A 662 1.63 43.22 -68.21
N HIS A 663 2.54 43.67 -67.35
CA HIS A 663 3.26 44.94 -67.52
C HIS A 663 4.44 44.89 -68.51
N CYS A 664 5.01 43.71 -68.78
CA CYS A 664 6.07 43.53 -69.79
C CYS A 664 5.55 43.40 -71.24
N VAL A 665 4.25 43.22 -71.46
CA VAL A 665 3.66 43.11 -72.82
C VAL A 665 2.90 44.40 -73.16
N LYS A 666 3.63 45.42 -73.65
CA LYS A 666 3.02 46.56 -74.35
C LYS A 666 2.68 46.15 -75.78
N ARG A 667 1.41 46.42 -76.13
CA ARG A 667 0.73 46.18 -77.41
C ARG A 667 1.62 46.59 -78.61
N SER A 668 2.16 45.62 -79.35
CA SER A 668 2.67 45.80 -80.72
C SER A 668 2.15 44.67 -81.61
N GLY A 669 1.56 45.07 -82.74
CA GLY A 669 0.69 44.26 -83.60
C GLY A 669 1.41 43.24 -84.49
N GLY A 670 2.11 42.28 -83.89
CA GLY A 670 2.77 41.21 -84.64
C GLY A 670 3.08 39.98 -83.80
N MET A 671 2.12 39.44 -83.06
CA MET A 671 2.36 38.32 -82.14
C MET A 671 1.24 37.26 -82.09
N ASP A 672 0.61 36.94 -83.23
CA ASP A 672 -0.12 35.66 -83.35
C ASP A 672 0.85 34.46 -83.41
N PHE A 673 2.14 34.71 -83.65
CA PHE A 673 3.21 33.69 -83.60
C PHE A 673 3.72 33.40 -82.18
N LEU A 674 3.59 34.35 -81.25
CA LEU A 674 4.07 34.21 -79.86
C LEU A 674 2.99 33.78 -78.86
N LEU A 675 1.70 33.97 -79.18
CA LEU A 675 0.62 33.28 -78.47
C LEU A 675 0.55 31.79 -78.83
N ALA A 676 1.05 31.39 -80.00
CA ALA A 676 1.27 29.99 -80.36
C ALA A 676 2.41 29.32 -79.55
N LEU A 677 3.37 30.08 -79.00
CA LEU A 677 4.41 29.57 -78.10
C LEU A 677 3.91 29.25 -76.68
N SER A 678 2.66 29.58 -76.35
CA SER A 678 1.95 29.00 -75.19
C SER A 678 1.46 27.56 -75.44
N ARG A 679 1.54 27.07 -76.69
CA ARG A 679 1.22 25.68 -77.09
C ARG A 679 2.39 25.07 -77.85
N VAL A 680 3.23 24.34 -77.12
CA VAL A 680 4.27 23.42 -77.62
C VAL A 680 5.46 24.11 -78.30
N ARG A 681 6.54 24.34 -77.54
CA ARG A 681 7.80 23.55 -77.58
C ARG A 681 8.85 24.24 -76.70
N GLY A 682 9.46 23.46 -75.81
CA GLY A 682 10.51 23.94 -74.93
C GLY A 682 11.76 24.39 -75.67
N LYS A 683 12.41 25.41 -75.09
CA LYS A 683 13.87 25.44 -74.96
C LYS A 683 14.17 25.42 -73.46
N THR A 684 14.54 24.24 -72.98
CA THR A 684 15.65 23.86 -72.07
C THR A 684 16.36 24.89 -71.17
N HIS A 685 15.83 26.08 -70.92
CA HIS A 685 16.36 27.02 -69.96
C HIS A 685 15.39 27.30 -68.81
N SER A 686 14.08 27.41 -69.02
CA SER A 686 13.17 27.79 -67.91
C SER A 686 12.75 26.63 -67.01
N THR A 687 12.55 25.42 -67.52
CA THR A 687 12.35 24.23 -66.66
C THR A 687 13.64 23.77 -66.02
N THR A 688 14.80 23.97 -66.66
CA THR A 688 16.11 23.77 -66.03
C THR A 688 16.40 24.85 -64.99
N ILE A 689 15.89 26.08 -65.15
CA ILE A 689 16.01 27.16 -64.15
C ILE A 689 14.98 27.02 -63.05
N VAL A 690 13.78 26.50 -63.27
CA VAL A 690 12.78 26.23 -62.22
C VAL A 690 13.06 24.91 -61.53
N ILE A 691 13.62 23.90 -62.20
CA ILE A 691 14.14 22.68 -61.56
C ILE A 691 15.53 22.93 -60.97
N LYS A 692 16.40 23.80 -61.52
CA LYS A 692 17.57 24.30 -60.78
C LYS A 692 17.18 25.27 -59.69
N LEU A 693 16.14 26.08 -59.80
CA LEU A 693 15.69 26.94 -58.71
C LEU A 693 14.92 26.11 -57.72
N LEU A 694 14.19 25.06 -58.07
CA LEU A 694 13.59 24.12 -57.11
C LEU A 694 14.62 23.18 -56.54
N ILE A 695 15.63 22.72 -57.28
CA ILE A 695 16.71 21.91 -56.73
C ILE A 695 17.69 22.80 -55.99
N ASP A 696 17.97 24.04 -56.38
CA ASP A 696 18.81 24.99 -55.64
C ASP A 696 18.02 25.70 -54.54
N THR A 697 16.69 25.82 -54.60
CA THR A 697 15.89 26.24 -53.44
C THR A 697 15.51 25.07 -52.58
N LEU A 698 15.28 23.85 -53.07
CA LEU A 698 15.17 22.67 -52.21
C LEU A 698 16.53 22.25 -51.68
N CYS A 699 17.64 22.51 -52.38
CA CYS A 699 19.01 22.34 -51.89
C CYS A 699 19.36 23.51 -50.98
N LYS A 700 19.02 24.78 -51.28
CA LYS A 700 19.15 25.89 -50.32
C LYS A 700 18.14 25.86 -49.19
N ILE A 701 17.01 25.16 -49.28
CA ILE A 701 16.01 24.94 -48.23
C ILE A 701 16.32 23.64 -47.49
N THR A 702 17.00 22.65 -48.08
CA THR A 702 17.58 21.52 -47.32
C THR A 702 18.93 21.90 -46.74
N GLN A 703 19.59 22.93 -47.26
CA GLN A 703 20.83 23.55 -46.75
C GLN A 703 20.49 24.69 -45.78
N TYR A 704 19.40 25.46 -45.95
CA TYR A 704 18.82 26.31 -44.89
C TYR A 704 18.09 25.45 -43.85
N CYS A 705 17.33 24.41 -44.18
CA CYS A 705 16.85 23.42 -43.20
C CYS A 705 17.93 22.40 -42.86
N ALA A 706 19.18 22.59 -43.26
CA ALA A 706 20.32 21.97 -42.59
C ALA A 706 21.10 23.00 -41.79
N GLU A 707 21.12 24.29 -42.13
CA GLU A 707 21.82 25.38 -41.42
C GLU A 707 20.94 26.02 -40.33
N VAL A 708 19.72 26.44 -40.64
CA VAL A 708 18.62 26.86 -39.75
C VAL A 708 17.94 25.67 -39.07
N LEU A 709 18.21 24.44 -39.49
CA LEU A 709 17.94 23.28 -38.65
C LEU A 709 19.20 22.90 -37.88
N SER A 710 20.44 23.13 -38.34
CA SER A 710 21.64 22.93 -37.51
C SER A 710 21.87 24.00 -36.46
N HIS A 711 21.32 25.21 -36.56
CA HIS A 711 21.50 26.23 -35.51
C HIS A 711 20.57 25.97 -34.32
N PRO A 712 19.27 25.72 -34.52
CA PRO A 712 18.40 25.23 -33.47
C PRO A 712 18.59 23.75 -33.20
N LEU A 713 19.01 22.85 -34.11
CA LEU A 713 19.35 21.45 -33.77
C LEU A 713 20.78 21.26 -33.29
N MET A 714 21.70 22.21 -33.39
CA MET A 714 22.94 22.18 -32.60
C MET A 714 22.79 22.96 -31.31
N GLU A 715 21.83 23.86 -31.14
CA GLU A 715 21.47 24.36 -29.80
C GLU A 715 20.49 23.42 -29.09
N ILE A 716 19.58 22.78 -29.81
CA ILE A 716 18.67 21.74 -29.33
C ILE A 716 19.40 20.40 -29.30
N SER A 717 20.39 20.08 -30.14
CA SER A 717 21.29 18.95 -29.87
C SER A 717 22.47 19.31 -29.00
N ALA A 718 22.95 20.54 -28.81
CA ALA A 718 23.84 20.84 -27.68
C ALA A 718 23.04 20.85 -26.37
N ALA A 719 21.76 21.24 -26.37
CA ALA A 719 20.89 21.13 -25.21
C ALA A 719 20.40 19.69 -25.00
N ILE A 720 20.09 18.92 -26.04
CA ILE A 720 19.73 17.50 -25.95
C ILE A 720 20.98 16.65 -25.74
N TYR A 721 22.16 16.98 -26.27
CA TYR A 721 23.42 16.24 -26.04
C TYR A 721 24.09 16.71 -24.76
N ALA A 722 23.89 17.92 -24.23
CA ALA A 722 24.21 18.27 -22.84
C ALA A 722 23.24 17.58 -21.87
N ASN A 723 21.94 17.53 -22.19
CA ASN A 723 20.94 16.82 -21.39
C ASN A 723 21.04 15.29 -21.56
N ILE A 724 21.57 14.76 -22.67
CA ILE A 724 21.89 13.34 -22.89
C ILE A 724 23.29 13.03 -22.36
N THR A 725 24.31 13.89 -22.42
CA THR A 725 25.58 13.64 -21.70
C THR A 725 25.39 13.77 -20.20
N ASP A 726 24.53 14.66 -19.70
CA ASP A 726 24.17 14.66 -18.28
C ASP A 726 23.33 13.41 -17.94
N ASN A 727 22.38 12.98 -18.80
CA ASN A 727 21.62 11.74 -18.59
C ASN A 727 22.43 10.44 -18.85
N VAL A 728 23.52 10.47 -19.62
CA VAL A 728 24.38 9.32 -19.97
C VAL A 728 25.63 9.26 -19.06
N VAL A 729 26.17 10.39 -18.60
CA VAL A 729 27.14 10.45 -17.50
C VAL A 729 26.47 10.02 -16.18
N TYR A 730 25.16 10.26 -16.01
CA TYR A 730 24.38 9.65 -14.92
C TYR A 730 24.02 8.18 -15.15
N LYS A 731 23.72 7.74 -16.38
CA LYS A 731 23.41 6.32 -16.68
C LYS A 731 24.63 5.39 -16.78
N SER A 732 25.84 5.90 -17.01
CA SER A 732 27.05 5.09 -17.15
C SER A 732 27.79 4.82 -15.83
N LYS A 733 27.43 5.48 -14.72
CA LYS A 733 28.08 5.26 -13.41
C LYS A 733 27.53 4.07 -12.62
N THR A 734 26.52 3.37 -13.12
CA THR A 734 25.84 2.30 -12.38
C THR A 734 26.10 0.89 -12.90
N VAL A 735 26.92 0.67 -13.93
CA VAL A 735 27.34 -0.69 -14.33
C VAL A 735 28.76 -0.69 -14.94
N PHE A 736 29.72 -1.33 -14.24
CA PHE A 736 31.14 -1.60 -14.54
C PHE A 736 32.22 -0.61 -14.02
N PRO A 737 33.25 -1.10 -13.29
CA PRO A 737 34.46 -0.35 -12.95
C PRO A 737 35.51 -0.42 -14.07
N GLU A 738 36.30 0.65 -14.23
CA GLU A 738 37.47 0.87 -15.13
C GLU A 738 37.24 1.48 -16.55
N PRO A 739 38.17 2.35 -17.04
CA PRO A 739 37.92 3.20 -18.20
C PRO A 739 38.46 2.63 -19.54
N LEU A 740 37.55 2.39 -20.50
CA LEU A 740 37.88 2.09 -21.90
C LEU A 740 38.11 3.39 -22.70
N SER A 741 39.35 3.89 -22.70
CA SER A 741 39.79 5.11 -23.39
C SER A 741 40.68 4.87 -24.62
N LYS A 742 40.56 3.73 -25.30
CA LYS A 742 41.40 3.39 -26.46
C LYS A 742 40.67 2.57 -27.50
N LEU A 743 39.83 3.17 -28.32
CA LEU A 743 39.55 2.69 -29.69
C LEU A 743 38.74 3.79 -30.39
N PHE A 744 39.16 4.16 -31.60
CA PHE A 744 38.62 5.21 -32.50
C PHE A 744 39.28 6.62 -32.43
N PRO A 745 40.18 6.95 -33.39
CA PRO A 745 40.73 8.30 -33.56
C PRO A 745 39.77 9.20 -34.39
N PRO A 746 39.88 10.54 -34.27
CA PRO A 746 39.04 11.47 -35.02
C PRO A 746 39.58 11.68 -36.45
N PHE A 747 38.74 11.47 -37.46
CA PHE A 747 39.00 11.92 -38.83
C PHE A 747 38.75 13.42 -38.94
N SER A 748 39.80 14.19 -39.22
CA SER A 748 39.75 15.61 -39.56
C SER A 748 39.72 15.76 -41.08
N VAL A 749 38.70 16.43 -41.63
CA VAL A 749 38.72 16.93 -43.01
C VAL A 749 38.59 18.45 -42.97
N LYS A 750 39.71 19.11 -43.30
CA LYS A 750 39.80 20.55 -43.59
C LYS A 750 39.27 20.81 -45.00
N MET A 751 38.43 21.82 -45.17
CA MET A 751 38.23 22.51 -46.44
C MET A 751 38.18 24.03 -46.22
N THR A 752 39.18 24.72 -46.75
CA THR A 752 39.31 26.19 -46.82
C THR A 752 38.63 26.74 -48.07
N PRO A 753 38.05 27.96 -48.04
CA PRO A 753 37.40 28.58 -49.19
C PRO A 753 38.35 29.50 -49.98
N HIS A 754 38.24 29.54 -51.31
CA HIS A 754 38.81 30.62 -52.12
C HIS A 754 37.75 31.18 -53.08
N CYS A 755 37.59 32.50 -53.01
CA CYS A 755 36.70 33.34 -53.82
C CYS A 755 37.16 33.47 -55.28
N PHE A 756 36.21 33.67 -56.21
CA PHE A 756 36.44 34.45 -57.43
C PHE A 756 35.26 35.40 -57.69
N ASN A 757 35.59 36.70 -57.62
CA ASN A 757 34.86 37.87 -58.11
C ASN A 757 34.56 37.76 -59.59
N ILE A 758 33.41 38.28 -60.05
CA ILE A 758 33.32 39.11 -61.27
C ILE A 758 32.23 40.19 -61.07
N ASN A 759 32.64 41.45 -61.22
CA ASN A 759 31.84 42.69 -61.16
C ASN A 759 31.03 42.94 -62.45
N PHE A 760 29.98 43.76 -62.34
CA PHE A 760 29.29 44.43 -63.44
C PHE A 760 30.16 45.53 -64.07
N GLU A 761 30.14 45.71 -65.41
CA GLU A 761 29.80 46.99 -66.06
C GLU A 761 29.61 46.86 -67.60
N VAL A 762 28.53 47.51 -68.06
CA VAL A 762 27.97 47.74 -69.43
C VAL A 762 27.36 46.55 -70.18
#